data_AF-A0A2A4NFK7-F1
#
_entry.id   AF-A0A2A4NFK7-F1
#
_cell.length_a   1.000
_cell.length_b   1.000
_cell.length_c   1.000
_cell.angle_alpha   90.00
_cell.angle_beta   90.00
_cell.angle_gamma   90.00
#
_symmetry.space_group_name_H-M   'P 1'
#
loop_
_entity.id
_entity.type
_entity.pdbx_description
1 polymer ?
#
loop_
_entity_poly.entity_id
_entity_poly.type
_entity_poly.pdbx_seq_one_letter_code
_entity_poly.pdbx_strand_id
1 'polypeptide(L)'
;MNKNTILRTSAVLFAEDSKNINPTIIKRKMIESVFLELENKTITIIQLVDYLKKFIELDFTEEEVIGIINSSKEGYFDIIPIRELSKTKVKLTSERYKRVQKKVEDLSFDDIIDLFGKEIYKGDIKFNSIKDIIHSYVYYLINTNHKTLTKILSGTHSEGDISLCESEFKLSERNLINQFINWDNSTKNKALFVLISYSIEYCLVVNNADGDSFIESLKGKNFFLDSNIIYRALGINGETRKNRILSFLDKCKENGQTFSISKHTYKEFTDTLKHHIKGLDKYSANKINPEVFERFHLDGNITSLYYKWKADRSSGSLDIFQMYVDGLLKSFLLKYSITKVNKSPFDDSTQEHKDKILDLSSNIEKVKQNGQFDLHEVDAENIVLIENLRNGNNSNLAETKVYLASTDQRLRNWDYSRSKFQPIILLPSHWMSLLLRYVSRTDSDYKAFTSFLKLKNGNSALKVEHLEHVINGISKITQDFENQTIIADSMLEHKFDKILEGLTDDQQIEEIEQFAEKELDNQLKRQKEINKEDKDVLVIEYREKIQQIILEKDNVLKQEKLATEIAGLEKLNTEKVARLKEKESSKFTMFRQKLHLDKKGENRSRVTNGLYLISLIVYITILIFLINQYEFVAKYWGFFGSGYIILNYLSIILNGKTVNIKRYFSELKANYKLKLYIEYGFDSELYQTVDLEIKYLKKEIEEIQRTITMVTIAQPNNISKK
;
A
#
# COMPACT_ATOMS: atom_id res chain seq x y z
N MET A 1 10.14 47.18 3.51
CA MET A 1 11.24 46.37 4.07
C MET A 1 11.82 45.42 3.02
N ASN A 2 13.11 45.07 3.09
CA ASN A 2 13.73 44.04 2.24
C ASN A 2 13.30 42.62 2.68
N LYS A 3 12.86 41.79 1.72
CA LYS A 3 12.38 40.41 1.91
C LYS A 3 13.35 39.53 2.71
N ASN A 4 14.64 39.56 2.38
CA ASN A 4 15.65 38.73 3.06
C ASN A 4 15.93 39.21 4.48
N THR A 5 15.93 40.53 4.68
CA THR A 5 16.18 41.16 5.98
C THR A 5 15.04 40.88 6.97
N ILE A 6 13.79 40.86 6.52
CA ILE A 6 12.64 40.43 7.36
C ILE A 6 12.82 38.98 7.80
N LEU A 7 13.05 38.06 6.86
CA LEU A 7 13.14 36.63 7.18
C LEU A 7 14.29 36.34 8.15
N ARG A 8 15.44 36.99 7.96
CA ARG A 8 16.58 36.89 8.89
C ARG A 8 16.28 37.50 10.26
N THR A 9 15.67 38.68 10.31
CA THR A 9 15.31 39.33 11.57
C THR A 9 14.28 38.51 12.34
N SER A 10 13.30 37.93 11.66
CA SER A 10 12.34 36.98 12.24
C SER A 10 13.03 35.76 12.85
N ALA A 11 14.05 35.21 12.19
CA ALA A 11 14.81 34.08 12.70
C ALA A 11 15.63 34.44 13.96
N VAL A 12 16.29 35.60 13.97
CA VAL A 12 17.04 36.12 15.14
C VAL A 12 16.12 36.33 16.34
N LEU A 13 14.94 36.88 16.10
CA LEU A 13 13.98 37.18 17.16
C LEU A 13 13.48 35.93 17.89
N PHE A 14 13.36 34.81 17.17
CA PHE A 14 12.90 33.54 17.72
C PHE A 14 14.00 32.62 18.25
N ALA A 15 15.26 32.88 17.89
CA ALA A 15 16.43 32.10 18.32
C ALA A 15 16.62 31.99 19.85
N GLU A 16 15.87 32.77 20.65
CA GLU A 16 15.80 32.59 22.11
C GLU A 16 14.35 32.45 22.57
N ASP A 17 14.04 31.31 23.19
CA ASP A 17 12.79 31.03 23.90
C ASP A 17 12.61 32.02 25.06
N SER A 18 12.05 33.19 24.77
CA SER A 18 11.60 34.10 25.82
C SER A 18 10.16 33.75 26.17
N LYS A 19 10.00 32.94 27.23
CA LYS A 19 8.72 32.77 27.95
C LYS A 19 8.21 34.09 28.54
N ASN A 20 9.09 35.10 28.68
CA ASN A 20 8.77 36.40 29.25
C ASN A 20 8.82 37.48 28.16
N ILE A 21 7.75 38.27 28.05
CA ILE A 21 7.70 39.45 27.19
C ILE A 21 8.56 40.52 27.84
N ASN A 22 9.72 40.80 27.26
CA ASN A 22 10.50 41.96 27.64
C ASN A 22 10.78 42.76 26.36
N PRO A 23 10.12 43.92 26.16
CA PRO A 23 10.34 44.78 25.01
C PRO A 23 11.82 45.12 24.80
N THR A 24 12.61 45.26 25.88
CA THR A 24 14.05 45.48 25.84
C THR A 24 14.82 44.31 25.22
N ILE A 25 14.39 43.07 25.48
CA ILE A 25 14.98 41.87 24.84
C ILE A 25 14.65 41.85 23.35
N ILE A 26 13.42 42.19 22.97
CA ILE A 26 13.00 42.25 21.57
C ILE A 26 13.80 43.32 20.83
N LYS A 27 13.90 44.54 21.40
CA LYS A 27 14.71 45.64 20.87
C LYS A 27 16.20 45.26 20.75
N ARG A 28 16.78 44.57 21.75
CA ARG A 28 18.16 44.03 21.66
C ARG A 28 18.33 43.07 20.48
N LYS A 29 17.40 42.14 20.28
CA LYS A 29 17.47 41.17 19.18
C LYS A 29 17.34 41.84 17.81
N MET A 30 16.58 42.92 17.68
CA MET A 30 16.54 43.75 16.46
C MET A 30 17.89 44.45 16.22
N ILE A 31 18.57 44.92 17.26
CA ILE A 31 19.95 45.43 17.14
C ILE A 31 20.90 44.31 16.70
N GLU A 32 20.79 43.11 17.28
CA GLU A 32 21.60 41.94 16.91
C GLU A 32 21.43 41.56 15.43
N SER A 33 20.23 41.68 14.85
CA SER A 33 19.99 41.37 13.44
C SER A 33 20.64 42.38 12.48
N VAL A 34 20.74 43.66 12.86
CA VAL A 34 21.52 44.64 12.08
C VAL A 34 22.99 44.25 12.00
N PHE A 35 23.58 43.78 13.10
CA PHE A 35 24.98 43.34 13.12
C PHE A 35 25.21 42.06 12.31
N LEU A 36 24.23 41.16 12.21
CA LEU A 36 24.33 40.04 11.27
C LEU A 36 24.43 40.54 9.82
N GLU A 37 23.58 41.49 9.46
CA GLU A 37 23.49 42.02 8.09
C GLU A 37 24.75 42.80 7.69
N LEU A 38 25.46 43.33 8.67
CA LEU A 38 26.73 44.03 8.51
C LEU A 38 27.95 43.14 8.74
N GLU A 39 27.80 41.82 8.86
CA GLU A 39 28.89 40.87 9.12
C GLU A 39 29.74 41.24 10.36
N ASN A 40 29.07 41.69 11.41
CA ASN A 40 29.63 42.18 12.66
C ASN A 40 30.64 43.34 12.52
N LYS A 41 30.51 44.16 11.47
CA LYS A 41 31.32 45.38 11.33
C LYS A 41 31.10 46.31 12.53
N THR A 42 32.18 46.92 12.99
CA THR A 42 32.14 47.93 14.05
C THR A 42 31.57 49.23 13.48
N ILE A 43 30.48 49.71 14.06
CA ILE A 43 29.75 50.91 13.63
C ILE A 43 29.55 51.87 14.80
N THR A 44 29.25 53.14 14.53
CA THR A 44 28.86 54.10 15.57
C THR A 44 27.40 53.94 15.98
N ILE A 45 27.00 54.50 17.13
CA ILE A 45 25.60 54.53 17.58
C ILE A 45 24.70 55.23 16.54
N ILE A 46 25.16 56.37 15.99
CA ILE A 46 24.44 57.08 14.92
C ILE A 46 24.20 56.16 13.71
N GLN A 47 25.25 55.47 13.25
CA GLN A 47 25.14 54.53 12.12
C GLN A 47 24.19 53.37 12.44
N LEU A 48 24.21 52.87 13.68
CA LEU A 48 23.30 51.82 14.12
C LEU A 48 21.84 52.29 14.06
N VAL A 49 21.54 53.51 14.50
CA VAL A 49 20.20 54.11 14.38
C VAL A 49 19.78 54.23 12.91
N ASP A 50 20.67 54.72 12.04
CA ASP A 50 20.40 54.80 10.60
C ASP A 50 20.12 53.42 9.98
N TYR A 51 20.86 52.40 10.38
CA TYR A 51 20.66 51.04 9.89
C TYR A 51 19.39 50.39 10.45
N LEU A 52 19.03 50.65 11.71
CA LEU A 52 17.75 50.20 12.28
C LEU A 52 16.57 50.77 11.48
N LYS A 53 16.62 52.07 11.15
CA LYS A 53 15.63 52.72 10.30
C LYS A 53 15.61 52.15 8.88
N LYS A 54 16.79 51.93 8.28
CA LYS A 54 16.92 51.45 6.89
C LYS A 54 16.47 50.00 6.72
N PHE A 55 16.85 49.12 7.63
CA PHE A 55 16.67 47.67 7.49
C PHE A 55 15.39 47.17 8.14
N ILE A 56 15.01 47.79 9.26
CA ILE A 56 13.90 47.35 10.12
C ILE A 56 12.78 48.40 10.14
N GLU A 57 12.90 49.58 9.51
CA GLU A 57 11.84 50.61 9.50
C GLU A 57 11.38 51.04 10.91
N LEU A 58 12.28 50.94 11.89
CA LEU A 58 12.05 51.39 13.27
C LEU A 58 12.86 52.64 13.57
N ASP A 59 12.19 53.64 14.15
CA ASP A 59 12.81 54.85 14.66
C ASP A 59 13.23 54.64 16.11
N PHE A 60 14.54 54.48 16.34
CA PHE A 60 15.15 54.42 17.67
C PHE A 60 15.85 55.74 17.98
N THR A 61 15.83 56.17 19.24
CA THR A 61 16.70 57.27 19.69
C THR A 61 18.09 56.73 20.08
N GLU A 62 19.11 57.60 20.04
CA GLU A 62 20.45 57.22 20.47
C GLU A 62 20.47 56.78 21.94
N GLU A 63 19.71 57.46 22.81
CA GLU A 63 19.60 57.13 24.23
C GLU A 63 18.98 55.75 24.45
N GLU A 64 17.97 55.39 23.65
CA GLU A 64 17.32 54.10 23.71
C GLU A 64 18.29 52.97 23.34
N VAL A 65 19.04 53.14 22.24
CA VAL A 65 20.06 52.19 21.79
C VAL A 65 21.16 52.03 22.83
N ILE A 66 21.65 53.14 23.39
CA ILE A 66 22.64 53.14 24.47
C ILE A 66 22.10 52.42 25.71
N GLY A 67 20.84 52.68 26.09
CA GLY A 67 20.18 52.02 27.20
C GLY A 67 20.10 50.51 27.01
N ILE A 68 19.77 50.03 25.81
CA ILE A 68 19.71 48.59 25.50
C ILE A 68 21.10 47.95 25.53
N ILE A 69 22.10 48.59 24.91
CA ILE A 69 23.46 48.08 24.87
C ILE A 69 24.03 47.98 26.30
N ASN A 70 23.82 49.00 27.12
CA ASN A 70 24.34 49.06 28.50
C ASN A 70 23.55 48.17 29.48
N SER A 71 22.25 47.96 29.27
CA SER A 71 21.41 47.11 30.14
C SER A 71 21.51 45.62 29.80
N SER A 72 22.01 45.28 28.61
CA SER A 72 22.27 43.91 28.24
C SER A 72 23.36 43.33 29.14
N LYS A 73 23.13 42.14 29.73
CA LYS A 73 24.07 41.48 30.66
C LYS A 73 25.50 41.53 30.09
N GLU A 74 26.50 41.74 30.95
CA GLU A 74 27.93 41.73 30.57
C GLU A 74 28.22 40.62 29.54
N GLY A 75 28.66 41.00 28.32
CA GLY A 75 29.13 40.06 27.29
C GLY A 75 28.37 40.00 25.95
N TYR A 76 27.34 40.81 25.70
CA TYR A 76 26.66 40.82 24.38
C TYR A 76 27.30 41.75 23.34
N PHE A 77 27.74 42.93 23.76
CA PHE A 77 28.32 43.96 22.89
C PHE A 77 29.72 44.34 23.34
N ASP A 78 30.63 44.53 22.38
CA ASP A 78 31.91 45.20 22.59
C ASP A 78 31.71 46.69 22.36
N ILE A 79 31.92 47.50 23.41
CA ILE A 79 31.78 48.96 23.37
C ILE A 79 33.17 49.59 23.38
N ILE A 80 33.47 50.39 22.36
CA ILE A 80 34.71 51.17 22.27
C ILE A 80 34.34 52.63 22.56
N PRO A 81 34.50 53.10 23.81
CA PRO A 81 34.10 54.44 24.21
C PRO A 81 34.94 55.50 23.49
N ILE A 82 34.26 56.50 22.96
CA ILE A 82 34.85 57.72 22.38
C ILE A 82 34.34 58.90 23.22
N ARG A 83 35.10 60.01 23.30
CA ARG A 83 34.76 61.19 24.12
C ARG A 83 33.34 61.75 23.88
N GLU A 84 32.74 61.44 22.74
CA GLU A 84 31.39 61.80 22.34
C GLU A 84 30.54 60.53 22.24
N LEU A 85 29.47 60.44 23.05
CA LEU A 85 28.65 59.24 23.21
C LEU A 85 28.06 58.73 21.88
N SER A 86 27.64 59.65 21.00
CA SER A 86 27.08 59.35 19.66
C SER A 86 28.11 58.74 18.69
N LYS A 87 29.40 59.00 18.92
CA LYS A 87 30.52 58.43 18.15
C LYS A 87 31.04 57.12 18.73
N THR A 88 30.53 56.68 19.88
CA THR A 88 30.88 55.39 20.49
C THR A 88 30.70 54.29 19.47
N LYS A 89 31.74 53.46 19.34
CA LYS A 89 31.74 52.34 18.39
C LYS A 89 31.26 51.09 19.10
N VAL A 90 30.40 50.34 18.43
CA VAL A 90 29.80 49.11 18.95
C VAL A 90 29.87 48.00 17.91
N LYS A 91 30.02 46.77 18.39
CA LYS A 91 29.82 45.51 17.64
C LYS A 91 29.30 44.43 18.59
N LEU A 92 28.84 43.30 18.06
CA LEU A 92 28.61 42.12 18.88
C LEU A 92 29.94 41.48 19.30
N THR A 93 29.98 40.92 20.51
CA THR A 93 31.11 40.07 20.92
C THR A 93 31.24 38.89 19.96
N SER A 94 32.47 38.41 19.73
CA SER A 94 32.70 37.31 18.78
C SER A 94 31.93 36.03 19.15
N GLU A 95 31.77 35.75 20.44
CA GLU A 95 30.97 34.63 20.93
C GLU A 95 29.47 34.83 20.66
N ARG A 96 28.95 36.03 20.90
CA ARG A 96 27.54 36.33 20.65
C ARG A 96 27.24 36.28 19.15
N TYR A 97 28.07 36.89 18.32
CA TYR A 97 27.89 36.87 16.87
C TYR A 97 27.83 35.43 16.32
N LYS A 98 28.80 34.58 16.66
CA LYS A 98 28.80 33.16 16.24
C LYS A 98 27.56 32.42 16.74
N ARG A 99 27.11 32.69 17.96
CA ARG A 99 25.91 32.07 18.53
C ARG A 99 24.64 32.48 17.78
N VAL A 100 24.49 33.76 17.46
CA VAL A 100 23.32 34.28 16.73
C VAL A 100 23.37 33.76 15.28
N GLN A 101 24.52 33.83 14.62
CA GLN A 101 24.73 33.32 13.26
C GLN A 101 24.36 31.82 13.15
N LYS A 102 24.94 30.98 14.01
CA LYS A 102 24.66 29.54 14.02
C LYS A 102 23.16 29.25 14.18
N LYS A 103 22.45 30.02 15.02
CA LYS A 103 21.01 29.80 15.23
C LYS A 103 20.13 30.24 14.06
N VAL A 104 20.56 31.23 13.29
CA VAL A 104 19.89 31.58 12.02
C VAL A 104 20.12 30.48 10.99
N GLU A 105 21.32 29.88 10.96
CA GLU A 105 21.66 28.74 10.11
C GLU A 105 20.91 27.44 10.51
N ASP A 106 20.76 27.16 11.82
CA ASP A 106 20.04 26.00 12.35
C ASP A 106 18.52 26.03 12.05
N LEU A 107 17.98 27.20 11.65
CA LEU A 107 16.56 27.43 11.34
C LEU A 107 16.35 27.64 9.83
N SER A 108 16.96 26.78 9.00
CA SER A 108 16.89 26.87 7.55
C SER A 108 15.49 26.56 7.02
N PHE A 109 14.62 27.58 7.02
CA PHE A 109 13.34 27.56 6.32
C PHE A 109 13.51 27.19 4.84
N ASP A 110 14.68 27.49 4.28
CA ASP A 110 15.10 27.12 2.95
C ASP A 110 15.23 25.60 2.78
N ASP A 111 15.80 24.89 3.74
CA ASP A 111 15.91 23.42 3.70
C ASP A 111 14.53 22.78 3.73
N ILE A 112 13.59 23.36 4.49
CA ILE A 112 12.20 22.91 4.56
C ILE A 112 11.50 23.07 3.20
N ILE A 113 11.75 24.20 2.53
CA ILE A 113 11.21 24.45 1.19
C ILE A 113 11.83 23.52 0.15
N ASP A 114 13.15 23.30 0.23
CA ASP A 114 13.86 22.42 -0.68
C ASP A 114 13.38 20.97 -0.52
N LEU A 115 13.16 20.52 0.72
CA LEU A 115 12.57 19.22 1.03
C LEU A 115 11.16 19.10 0.44
N PHE A 116 10.31 20.11 0.66
CA PHE A 116 8.96 20.14 0.11
C PHE A 116 8.97 20.07 -1.43
N GLY A 117 9.80 20.88 -2.09
CA GLY A 117 9.88 20.93 -3.54
C GLY A 117 10.43 19.66 -4.18
N LYS A 118 11.27 18.90 -3.47
CA LYS A 118 11.84 17.62 -3.95
C LYS A 118 10.91 16.42 -3.73
N GLU A 119 10.28 16.35 -2.55
CA GLU A 119 9.63 15.11 -2.10
C GLU A 119 8.10 15.18 -2.11
N ILE A 120 7.51 16.37 -2.00
CA ILE A 120 6.08 16.53 -1.72
C ILE A 120 5.33 17.23 -2.86
N TYR A 121 5.94 18.26 -3.45
CA TYR A 121 5.26 19.07 -4.45
C TYR A 121 4.94 18.26 -5.72
N LYS A 122 3.66 18.29 -6.11
CA LYS A 122 3.17 17.72 -7.36
C LYS A 122 2.52 18.82 -8.17
N GLY A 123 3.23 19.29 -9.21
CA GLY A 123 2.73 20.31 -10.14
C GLY A 123 3.80 20.83 -11.09
N ASP A 124 3.42 21.76 -11.95
CA ASP A 124 4.22 22.19 -13.11
C ASP A 124 5.23 23.31 -12.80
N ILE A 125 5.28 23.80 -11.56
CA ILE A 125 6.19 24.88 -11.18
C ILE A 125 7.60 24.33 -11.02
N LYS A 126 8.57 24.95 -11.71
CA LYS A 126 9.99 24.58 -11.61
C LYS A 126 10.49 24.72 -10.19
N PHE A 127 11.30 23.75 -9.74
CA PHE A 127 11.87 23.71 -8.38
C PHE A 127 12.52 25.03 -7.95
N ASN A 128 13.33 25.65 -8.83
CA ASN A 128 13.99 26.93 -8.52
C ASN A 128 13.01 28.08 -8.23
N SER A 129 11.79 28.04 -8.78
CA SER A 129 10.76 29.07 -8.58
C SER A 129 9.94 28.84 -7.31
N ILE A 130 9.90 27.60 -6.78
CA ILE A 130 9.11 27.26 -5.58
C ILE A 130 9.56 28.11 -4.40
N LYS A 131 10.88 28.24 -4.21
CA LYS A 131 11.49 29.01 -3.12
C LYS A 131 11.08 30.47 -3.15
N ASP A 132 11.17 31.10 -4.32
CA ASP A 132 10.79 32.49 -4.51
C ASP A 132 9.31 32.74 -4.19
N ILE A 133 8.43 31.85 -4.67
CA ILE A 133 6.98 31.94 -4.45
C ILE A 133 6.65 31.80 -2.96
N ILE A 134 7.18 30.79 -2.28
CA ILE A 134 6.92 30.58 -0.84
C ILE A 134 7.45 31.75 -0.02
N HIS A 135 8.66 32.24 -0.30
CA HIS A 135 9.18 33.40 0.41
C HIS A 135 8.35 34.66 0.13
N SER A 136 7.88 34.87 -1.11
CA SER A 136 7.02 36.01 -1.44
C SER A 136 5.70 35.91 -0.67
N TYR A 137 5.10 34.73 -0.61
CA TYR A 137 3.90 34.48 0.19
C TYR A 137 4.10 34.78 1.67
N VAL A 138 5.19 34.30 2.28
CA VAL A 138 5.50 34.59 3.69
C VAL A 138 5.71 36.09 3.90
N TYR A 139 6.40 36.77 2.99
CA TYR A 139 6.60 38.22 3.06
C TYR A 139 5.28 39.00 3.02
N TYR A 140 4.39 38.69 2.06
CA TYR A 140 3.07 39.31 1.99
C TYR A 140 2.25 39.03 3.26
N LEU A 141 2.28 37.80 3.75
CA LEU A 141 1.58 37.41 4.98
C LEU A 141 2.09 38.19 6.20
N ILE A 142 3.41 38.35 6.36
CA ILE A 142 4.02 39.14 7.43
C ILE A 142 3.57 40.61 7.34
N ASN A 143 3.59 41.21 6.15
CA ASN A 143 3.21 42.61 5.97
C ASN A 143 1.71 42.86 6.21
N THR A 144 0.85 41.98 5.72
CA THR A 144 -0.60 42.07 5.95
C THR A 144 -0.93 41.88 7.43
N ASN A 145 -0.27 40.93 8.10
CA ASN A 145 -0.42 40.73 9.54
C ASN A 145 0.14 41.91 10.33
N HIS A 146 1.27 42.48 9.93
CA HIS A 146 1.85 43.66 10.56
C HIS A 146 0.86 44.83 10.58
N LYS A 147 0.35 45.25 9.41
CA LYS A 147 -0.64 46.35 9.32
C LYS A 147 -1.85 46.08 10.22
N THR A 148 -2.34 44.85 10.18
CA THR A 148 -3.48 44.39 10.96
C THR A 148 -3.24 44.46 12.47
N LEU A 149 -2.14 43.88 12.92
CA LEU A 149 -1.78 43.79 14.33
C LEU A 149 -1.44 45.16 14.88
N THR A 150 -0.77 46.02 14.10
CA THR A 150 -0.56 47.43 14.48
C THR A 150 -1.89 48.09 14.80
N LYS A 151 -2.90 47.97 13.92
CA LYS A 151 -4.23 48.54 14.18
C LYS A 151 -4.93 47.94 15.41
N ILE A 152 -4.82 46.63 15.64
CA ILE A 152 -5.37 45.98 16.84
C ILE A 152 -4.65 46.46 18.12
N LEU A 153 -3.36 46.76 18.04
CA LEU A 153 -2.55 47.12 19.20
C LEU A 153 -2.60 48.63 19.51
N SER A 154 -2.46 49.48 18.49
CA SER A 154 -2.47 50.94 18.65
C SER A 154 -3.87 51.51 18.83
N GLY A 155 -4.89 50.84 18.30
CA GLY A 155 -6.26 51.36 18.24
C GLY A 155 -6.46 52.53 17.29
N THR A 156 -5.43 52.99 16.58
CA THR A 156 -5.50 54.12 15.65
C THR A 156 -5.44 53.67 14.19
N HIS A 157 -5.90 54.52 13.27
CA HIS A 157 -5.80 54.26 11.83
C HIS A 157 -4.34 54.03 11.41
N SER A 158 -4.05 52.85 10.86
CA SER A 158 -2.88 52.60 10.04
C SER A 158 -3.20 52.96 8.59
N GLU A 159 -2.42 53.84 7.96
CA GLU A 159 -2.56 54.14 6.53
C GLU A 159 -2.19 52.92 5.66
N GLY A 160 -2.98 52.68 4.60
CA GLY A 160 -2.71 51.68 3.56
C GLY A 160 -3.72 50.54 3.49
N ASP A 161 -3.97 50.05 2.27
CA ASP A 161 -4.85 48.91 2.03
C ASP A 161 -4.37 47.65 2.75
N ILE A 162 -5.28 47.02 3.49
CA ILE A 162 -5.08 45.66 4.01
C ILE A 162 -5.61 44.71 2.93
N SER A 163 -4.83 44.56 1.86
CA SER A 163 -5.21 43.73 0.71
C SER A 163 -5.23 42.25 1.07
N LEU A 164 -6.08 41.52 0.35
CA LEU A 164 -6.19 40.07 0.42
C LEU A 164 -4.90 39.50 -0.19
N CYS A 165 -4.11 38.74 0.60
CA CYS A 165 -2.89 38.09 0.10
C CYS A 165 -3.14 37.26 -1.18
N GLU A 166 -4.38 36.84 -1.42
CA GLU A 166 -4.82 36.07 -2.58
C GLU A 166 -4.66 36.80 -3.92
N SER A 167 -4.85 38.12 -3.99
CA SER A 167 -4.80 38.86 -5.28
C SER A 167 -3.42 38.84 -5.93
N GLU A 168 -2.38 38.63 -5.13
CA GLU A 168 -0.98 38.71 -5.54
C GLU A 168 -0.46 37.40 -6.17
N PHE A 169 -1.21 36.29 -6.06
CA PHE A 169 -0.78 34.97 -6.52
C PHE A 169 -1.72 34.40 -7.58
N LYS A 170 -1.14 33.82 -8.63
CA LYS A 170 -1.84 33.05 -9.67
C LYS A 170 -2.38 31.74 -9.11
N LEU A 171 -3.34 31.13 -9.80
CA LEU A 171 -3.97 29.89 -9.33
C LEU A 171 -2.98 28.74 -9.11
N SER A 172 -2.01 28.56 -10.01
CA SER A 172 -0.95 27.54 -9.86
C SER A 172 -0.06 27.79 -8.64
N GLU A 173 0.26 29.05 -8.36
CA GLU A 173 1.03 29.48 -7.19
C GLU A 173 0.22 29.28 -5.90
N ARG A 174 -1.09 29.59 -5.90
CA ARG A 174 -1.98 29.31 -4.77
C ARG A 174 -2.07 27.82 -4.47
N ASN A 175 -2.12 26.97 -5.50
CA ASN A 175 -2.09 25.52 -5.34
C ASN A 175 -0.78 25.04 -4.70
N LEU A 176 0.38 25.53 -5.18
CA LEU A 176 1.69 25.27 -4.57
C LEU A 176 1.71 25.68 -3.09
N ILE A 177 1.29 26.91 -2.79
CA ILE A 177 1.24 27.45 -1.41
C ILE A 177 0.32 26.58 -0.54
N ASN A 178 -0.86 26.23 -1.04
CA ASN A 178 -1.81 25.40 -0.30
C ASN A 178 -1.30 23.97 -0.07
N GLN A 179 -0.58 23.37 -1.03
CA GLN A 179 0.12 22.10 -0.82
C GLN A 179 1.17 22.23 0.29
N PHE A 180 1.97 23.31 0.28
CA PHE A 180 2.96 23.57 1.32
C PHE A 180 2.33 23.77 2.71
N ILE A 181 1.23 24.53 2.79
CA ILE A 181 0.51 24.75 4.05
C ILE A 181 -0.11 23.44 4.57
N ASN A 182 -0.71 22.62 3.70
CA ASN A 182 -1.37 21.37 4.09
C ASN A 182 -0.41 20.21 4.37
N TRP A 183 0.85 20.31 3.97
CA TRP A 183 1.86 19.29 4.26
C TRP A 183 2.00 19.09 5.78
N ASP A 184 1.74 17.87 6.27
CA ASP A 184 1.79 17.59 7.70
C ASP A 184 3.22 17.46 8.20
N ASN A 185 3.82 18.60 8.57
CA ASN A 185 5.19 18.68 9.04
C ASN A 185 5.28 19.67 10.22
N SER A 186 5.67 19.17 11.39
CA SER A 186 5.76 19.95 12.64
C SER A 186 6.84 21.02 12.57
N THR A 187 8.02 20.71 12.02
CA THR A 187 9.13 21.67 11.83
C THR A 187 8.70 22.83 10.94
N LYS A 188 8.01 22.56 9.82
CA LYS A 188 7.44 23.57 8.93
C LYS A 188 6.39 24.42 9.64
N ASN A 189 5.47 23.80 10.37
CA ASN A 189 4.42 24.54 11.10
C ASN A 189 5.03 25.49 12.13
N LYS A 190 6.04 25.02 12.88
CA LYS A 190 6.80 25.83 13.82
C LYS A 190 7.51 26.97 13.08
N ALA A 191 8.27 26.69 12.02
CA ALA A 191 9.00 27.70 11.26
C ALA A 191 8.08 28.79 10.66
N LEU A 192 6.93 28.42 10.11
CA LEU A 192 5.94 29.42 9.63
C LEU A 192 5.42 30.29 10.76
N PHE A 193 5.06 29.68 11.90
CA PHE A 193 4.62 30.43 13.07
C PHE A 193 5.72 31.39 13.58
N VAL A 194 6.98 30.95 13.58
CA VAL A 194 8.15 31.78 13.92
C VAL A 194 8.22 33.02 13.04
N LEU A 195 8.16 32.82 11.73
CA LEU A 195 8.27 33.91 10.76
C LEU A 195 7.10 34.89 10.88
N ILE A 196 5.89 34.40 11.13
CA ILE A 196 4.71 35.26 11.27
C ILE A 196 4.67 35.98 12.62
N SER A 197 5.15 35.33 13.70
CA SER A 197 5.24 35.92 15.03
C SER A 197 6.07 37.21 15.06
N TYR A 198 7.01 37.37 14.12
CA TYR A 198 7.76 38.61 13.93
C TYR A 198 6.84 39.83 13.82
N SER A 199 5.76 39.73 13.04
CA SER A 199 4.81 40.84 12.87
C SER A 199 4.23 41.29 14.22
N ILE A 200 4.02 40.36 15.16
CA ILE A 200 3.49 40.65 16.49
C ILE A 200 4.53 41.38 17.36
N GLU A 201 5.76 40.87 17.40
CA GLU A 201 6.84 41.47 18.20
C GLU A 201 7.24 42.85 17.69
N TYR A 202 7.28 43.00 16.37
CA TYR A 202 7.46 44.29 15.72
C TYR A 202 6.41 45.29 16.19
N CYS A 203 5.13 44.90 16.13
CA CYS A 203 4.06 45.79 16.56
C CYS A 203 4.12 46.12 18.07
N LEU A 204 4.58 45.21 18.94
CA LEU A 204 4.78 45.55 20.36
C LEU A 204 5.86 46.60 20.56
N VAL A 205 6.97 46.50 19.82
CA VAL A 205 8.08 47.46 19.88
C VAL A 205 7.64 48.83 19.38
N VAL A 206 6.97 48.90 18.23
CA VAL A 206 6.45 50.15 17.67
C VAL A 206 5.49 50.85 18.62
N ASN A 207 4.62 50.09 19.30
CA ASN A 207 3.63 50.65 20.23
C ASN A 207 4.18 50.92 21.64
N ASN A 208 5.47 50.65 21.91
CA ASN A 208 6.08 50.74 23.24
C ASN A 208 5.24 50.08 24.34
N ALA A 209 4.60 48.95 24.01
CA ALA A 209 3.68 48.29 24.93
C ALA A 209 4.45 47.64 26.08
N ASP A 210 4.01 47.88 27.31
CA ASP A 210 4.49 47.12 28.47
C ASP A 210 3.98 45.67 28.38
N GLY A 211 4.91 44.72 28.48
CA GLY A 211 4.67 43.30 28.18
C GLY A 211 3.60 42.67 29.06
N ASP A 212 3.61 42.97 30.36
CA ASP A 212 2.67 42.38 31.32
C ASP A 212 1.27 43.01 31.19
N SER A 213 1.20 44.33 31.05
CA SER A 213 -0.04 45.08 30.76
C SER A 213 -0.68 44.59 29.46
N PHE A 214 0.14 44.30 28.45
CA PHE A 214 -0.32 43.80 27.17
C PHE A 214 -0.93 42.38 27.27
N ILE A 215 -0.29 41.43 27.96
CA ILE A 215 -0.86 40.07 28.13
C ILE A 215 -2.22 40.16 28.82
N GLU A 216 -2.31 40.99 29.86
CA GLU A 216 -3.56 41.16 30.59
C GLU A 216 -4.64 41.81 29.70
N SER A 217 -4.25 42.70 28.79
CA SER A 217 -5.15 43.29 27.80
C SER A 217 -5.75 42.25 26.85
N LEU A 218 -5.13 41.09 26.64
CA LEU A 218 -5.66 40.01 25.79
C LEU A 218 -6.71 39.13 26.50
N LYS A 219 -6.78 39.17 27.83
CA LYS A 219 -7.71 38.34 28.62
C LYS A 219 -9.09 38.99 28.75
N GLY A 220 -10.08 38.17 29.11
CA GLY A 220 -11.41 38.63 29.49
C GLY A 220 -12.18 39.33 28.36
N LYS A 221 -11.95 38.92 27.10
CA LYS A 221 -12.71 39.42 25.95
C LYS A 221 -14.00 38.62 25.78
N ASN A 222 -15.05 39.29 25.35
CA ASN A 222 -16.30 38.68 24.91
C ASN A 222 -16.40 38.72 23.39
N PHE A 223 -16.39 37.56 22.75
CA PHE A 223 -16.54 37.42 21.32
C PHE A 223 -17.98 37.09 20.96
N PHE A 224 -18.63 38.02 20.26
CA PHE A 224 -19.86 37.73 19.53
C PHE A 224 -19.51 36.88 18.31
N LEU A 225 -20.14 35.71 18.18
CA LEU A 225 -19.89 34.82 17.06
C LEU A 225 -20.84 35.16 15.93
N ASP A 226 -20.28 35.45 14.76
CA ASP A 226 -21.01 35.61 13.50
C ASP A 226 -21.59 34.28 13.00
N SER A 227 -22.62 34.30 12.14
CA SER A 227 -23.30 33.11 11.62
C SER A 227 -22.32 32.18 10.90
N ASN A 228 -21.36 32.74 10.16
CA ASN A 228 -20.31 31.98 9.47
C ASN A 228 -19.37 31.22 10.44
N ILE A 229 -19.16 31.71 11.66
CA ILE A 229 -18.39 31.00 12.69
C ILE A 229 -19.19 29.80 13.16
N ILE A 230 -20.50 29.99 13.38
CA ILE A 230 -21.41 28.91 13.80
C ILE A 230 -21.45 27.81 12.73
N TYR A 231 -21.71 28.15 11.46
CA TYR A 231 -21.70 27.18 10.36
C TYR A 231 -20.44 26.34 10.31
N ARG A 232 -19.27 26.98 10.49
CA ARG A 232 -17.98 26.29 10.52
C ARG A 232 -17.83 25.43 11.76
N ALA A 233 -18.16 25.93 12.95
CA ALA A 233 -18.04 25.19 14.20
C ALA A 233 -18.89 23.92 14.25
N LEU A 234 -20.05 23.94 13.57
CA LEU A 234 -20.94 22.78 13.47
C LEU A 234 -20.49 21.76 12.40
N GLY A 235 -19.48 22.08 11.59
CA GLY A 235 -19.02 21.20 10.50
C GLY A 235 -19.83 21.30 9.22
N ILE A 236 -20.80 22.22 9.15
CA ILE A 236 -21.59 22.45 7.92
C ILE A 236 -20.68 22.89 6.78
N ASN A 237 -19.63 23.68 7.07
CA ASN A 237 -18.63 24.06 6.08
C ASN A 237 -17.42 23.11 5.98
N GLY A 238 -17.56 21.86 6.44
CA GLY A 238 -16.55 20.83 6.34
C GLY A 238 -15.66 20.70 7.57
N GLU A 239 -15.11 19.50 7.77
CA GLU A 239 -14.43 19.10 9.00
C GLU A 239 -13.14 19.89 9.25
N THR A 240 -12.40 20.23 8.19
CA THR A 240 -11.19 21.05 8.31
C THR A 240 -11.50 22.44 8.87
N ARG A 241 -12.62 23.07 8.45
CA ARG A 241 -13.02 24.40 8.97
C ARG A 241 -13.57 24.32 10.39
N LYS A 242 -14.26 23.22 10.72
CA LYS A 242 -14.70 22.92 12.09
C LYS A 242 -13.53 22.84 13.04
N ASN A 243 -12.55 21.99 12.74
CA ASN A 243 -11.38 21.81 13.61
C ASN A 243 -10.62 23.12 13.85
N ARG A 244 -10.53 23.99 12.83
CA ARG A 244 -9.95 25.34 12.95
C ARG A 244 -10.70 26.21 13.95
N ILE A 245 -12.02 26.34 13.78
CA ILE A 245 -12.84 27.19 14.64
C ILE A 245 -12.90 26.63 16.06
N LEU A 246 -13.04 25.31 16.23
CA LEU A 246 -13.02 24.69 17.55
C LEU A 246 -11.68 24.91 18.26
N SER A 247 -10.55 24.77 17.56
CA SER A 247 -9.22 25.06 18.13
C SER A 247 -9.12 26.51 18.60
N PHE A 248 -9.61 27.46 17.79
CA PHE A 248 -9.67 28.87 18.19
C PHE A 248 -10.53 29.10 19.43
N LEU A 249 -11.73 28.51 19.48
CA LEU A 249 -12.65 28.67 20.60
C LEU A 249 -12.15 27.98 21.88
N ASP A 250 -11.57 26.79 21.77
CA ASP A 250 -10.92 26.08 22.87
C ASP A 250 -9.77 26.93 23.42
N LYS A 251 -8.94 27.53 22.55
CA LYS A 251 -7.86 28.46 22.95
C LYS A 251 -8.38 29.71 23.66
N CYS A 252 -9.41 30.33 23.13
CA CYS A 252 -10.06 31.47 23.77
C CYS A 252 -10.69 31.04 25.12
N LYS A 253 -11.25 29.85 25.25
CA LYS A 253 -11.79 29.40 26.53
C LYS A 253 -10.68 29.19 27.57
N GLU A 254 -9.56 28.56 27.17
CA GLU A 254 -8.37 28.36 28.02
C GLU A 254 -7.81 29.68 28.58
N ASN A 255 -7.96 30.78 27.84
CA ASN A 255 -7.39 32.09 28.18
C ASN A 255 -8.43 33.08 28.75
N GLY A 256 -9.58 32.56 29.19
CA GLY A 256 -10.59 33.31 29.93
C GLY A 256 -11.47 34.22 29.06
N GLN A 257 -11.50 34.01 27.74
CA GLN A 257 -12.46 34.68 26.87
C GLN A 257 -13.83 34.00 26.93
N THR A 258 -14.88 34.80 26.77
CA THR A 258 -16.28 34.36 26.75
C THR A 258 -16.88 34.54 25.37
N PHE A 259 -18.00 33.87 25.13
CA PHE A 259 -18.67 33.88 23.84
C PHE A 259 -20.14 34.26 23.96
N SER A 260 -20.62 35.05 23.00
CA SER A 260 -22.00 35.49 22.91
C SER A 260 -22.52 35.32 21.49
N ILE A 261 -23.84 35.23 21.34
CA ILE A 261 -24.52 35.36 20.04
C ILE A 261 -25.67 36.34 20.16
N SER A 262 -25.84 37.19 19.16
CA SER A 262 -26.97 38.12 19.10
C SER A 262 -28.25 37.40 18.66
N LYS A 263 -29.41 37.99 18.96
CA LYS A 263 -30.70 37.54 18.41
C LYS A 263 -30.70 37.52 16.87
N HIS A 264 -30.03 38.50 16.26
CA HIS A 264 -29.95 38.68 14.81
C HIS A 264 -29.16 37.54 14.16
N THR A 265 -27.97 37.24 14.69
CA THR A 265 -27.14 36.12 14.22
C THR A 265 -27.83 34.78 14.41
N TYR A 266 -28.48 34.57 15.57
CA TYR A 266 -29.20 33.32 15.82
C TYR A 266 -30.36 33.14 14.83
N LYS A 267 -31.13 34.22 14.59
CA LYS A 267 -32.24 34.21 13.63
C LYS A 267 -31.74 33.93 12.21
N GLU A 268 -30.74 34.68 11.74
CA GLU A 268 -30.10 34.49 10.43
C GLU A 268 -29.66 33.04 10.25
N PHE A 269 -28.89 32.50 11.20
CA PHE A 269 -28.45 31.12 11.16
C PHE A 269 -29.63 30.15 11.03
N THR A 270 -30.68 30.28 11.85
CA THR A 270 -31.82 29.37 11.83
C THR A 270 -32.67 29.49 10.56
N ASP A 271 -32.85 30.71 10.04
CA ASP A 271 -33.68 30.95 8.86
C ASP A 271 -32.98 30.47 7.59
N THR A 272 -31.68 30.76 7.45
CA THR A 272 -30.84 30.25 6.36
C THR A 272 -30.73 28.72 6.41
N LEU A 273 -30.56 28.12 7.59
CA LEU A 273 -30.54 26.67 7.75
C LEU A 273 -31.86 26.02 7.28
N LYS A 274 -33.01 26.56 7.71
CA LYS A 274 -34.33 26.07 7.28
C LYS A 274 -34.53 26.19 5.78
N HIS A 275 -34.11 27.32 5.19
CA HIS A 275 -34.20 27.53 3.75
C HIS A 275 -33.41 26.45 2.99
N HIS A 276 -32.18 26.22 3.39
CA HIS A 276 -31.34 25.19 2.78
C HIS A 276 -31.85 23.76 2.98
N ILE A 277 -32.37 23.43 4.17
CA ILE A 277 -32.94 22.10 4.44
C ILE A 277 -34.19 21.87 3.61
N LYS A 278 -35.04 22.88 3.42
CA LYS A 278 -36.18 22.79 2.47
C LYS A 278 -35.72 22.56 1.04
N GLY A 279 -34.59 23.15 0.64
CA GLY A 279 -33.98 22.89 -0.67
C GLY A 279 -33.61 21.43 -0.91
N LEU A 280 -33.30 20.67 0.15
CA LEU A 280 -32.97 19.24 0.06
C LEU A 280 -34.16 18.36 -0.31
N ASP A 281 -35.40 18.84 -0.14
CA ASP A 281 -36.62 18.03 -0.36
C ASP A 281 -36.68 17.49 -1.80
N LYS A 282 -36.19 18.28 -2.76
CA LYS A 282 -36.08 17.88 -4.18
C LYS A 282 -35.21 16.65 -4.42
N TYR A 283 -34.26 16.34 -3.54
CA TYR A 283 -33.20 15.35 -3.78
C TYR A 283 -33.06 14.32 -2.64
N SER A 284 -33.81 14.49 -1.55
CA SER A 284 -33.66 13.77 -0.28
C SER A 284 -33.91 12.25 -0.36
N ALA A 285 -34.51 11.73 -1.44
CA ALA A 285 -34.81 10.31 -1.58
C ALA A 285 -33.54 9.46 -1.85
N ASN A 286 -32.59 9.97 -2.62
CA ASN A 286 -31.51 9.14 -3.18
C ASN A 286 -30.35 8.93 -2.20
N LYS A 287 -29.59 7.83 -2.37
CA LYS A 287 -28.39 7.54 -1.58
C LYS A 287 -27.17 8.03 -2.35
N ILE A 288 -26.45 9.01 -1.81
CA ILE A 288 -25.27 9.61 -2.44
C ILE A 288 -24.04 9.30 -1.61
N ASN A 289 -22.95 8.90 -2.27
CA ASN A 289 -21.65 8.74 -1.66
C ASN A 289 -21.12 10.14 -1.27
N PRO A 290 -20.89 10.40 0.03
CA PRO A 290 -20.31 11.66 0.47
C PRO A 290 -18.97 12.02 -0.18
N GLU A 291 -18.20 11.03 -0.64
CA GLU A 291 -16.90 11.23 -1.30
C GLU A 291 -17.02 12.03 -2.61
N VAL A 292 -18.16 11.95 -3.29
CA VAL A 292 -18.43 12.71 -4.53
C VAL A 292 -18.27 14.22 -4.29
N PHE A 293 -18.72 14.72 -3.14
CA PHE A 293 -18.57 16.13 -2.77
C PHE A 293 -17.09 16.53 -2.60
N GLU A 294 -16.26 15.62 -2.11
CA GLU A 294 -14.83 15.86 -1.89
C GLU A 294 -14.08 15.94 -3.23
N ARG A 295 -14.46 15.07 -4.19
CA ARG A 295 -13.90 15.04 -5.56
C ARG A 295 -14.08 16.35 -6.30
N PHE A 296 -15.25 16.98 -6.17
CA PHE A 296 -15.53 18.27 -6.78
C PHE A 296 -15.01 19.48 -5.98
N HIS A 297 -14.31 19.26 -4.87
CA HIS A 297 -13.85 20.31 -3.93
C HIS A 297 -14.97 21.19 -3.39
N LEU A 298 -16.17 20.61 -3.25
CA LEU A 298 -17.38 21.29 -2.80
C LEU A 298 -17.81 20.86 -1.40
N ASP A 299 -16.91 20.19 -0.66
CA ASP A 299 -17.06 19.96 0.76
C ASP A 299 -17.35 21.27 1.51
N GLY A 300 -18.42 21.24 2.29
CA GLY A 300 -18.76 22.33 3.18
C GLY A 300 -19.99 23.14 2.81
N ASN A 301 -21.02 22.46 2.32
CA ASN A 301 -22.38 22.95 2.31
C ASN A 301 -23.30 22.00 3.12
N ILE A 302 -24.51 22.46 3.40
CA ILE A 302 -25.52 21.70 4.13
C ILE A 302 -25.91 20.38 3.43
N THR A 303 -25.86 20.33 2.10
CA THR A 303 -26.13 19.15 1.27
C THR A 303 -25.10 18.05 1.53
N SER A 304 -23.81 18.41 1.54
CA SER A 304 -22.72 17.49 1.88
C SER A 304 -22.85 16.97 3.32
N LEU A 305 -23.24 17.82 4.27
CA LEU A 305 -23.48 17.40 5.65
C LEU A 305 -24.67 16.43 5.75
N TYR A 306 -25.76 16.69 5.02
CA TYR A 306 -26.92 15.82 4.96
C TYR A 306 -26.56 14.42 4.46
N TYR A 307 -25.83 14.32 3.35
CA TYR A 307 -25.45 13.01 2.81
C TYR A 307 -24.39 12.30 3.65
N LYS A 308 -23.45 13.02 4.28
CA LYS A 308 -22.55 12.46 5.30
C LYS A 308 -23.34 11.87 6.46
N TRP A 309 -24.38 12.57 6.91
CA TRP A 309 -25.28 12.06 7.95
C TRP A 309 -26.17 10.91 7.46
N LYS A 310 -26.66 10.95 6.21
CA LYS A 310 -27.55 9.91 5.66
C LYS A 310 -26.82 8.62 5.31
N ALA A 311 -25.52 8.66 5.00
CA ALA A 311 -24.75 7.50 4.49
C ALA A 311 -24.94 6.21 5.31
N ASP A 312 -24.96 6.32 6.64
CA ASP A 312 -25.12 5.20 7.58
C ASP A 312 -26.58 4.91 7.99
N ARG A 313 -27.56 5.56 7.35
CA ARG A 313 -28.97 5.54 7.76
C ARG A 313 -29.88 5.09 6.62
N SER A 314 -30.73 4.10 6.89
CA SER A 314 -31.73 3.58 5.94
C SER A 314 -32.95 4.47 5.79
N SER A 315 -33.26 5.30 6.79
CA SER A 315 -34.30 6.33 6.74
C SER A 315 -33.75 7.65 7.30
N GLY A 316 -34.04 8.76 6.62
CA GLY A 316 -33.50 10.07 6.97
C GLY A 316 -34.44 11.18 6.52
N SER A 317 -35.58 11.31 7.22
CA SER A 317 -36.47 12.45 6.96
C SER A 317 -35.73 13.76 7.27
N LEU A 318 -36.09 14.81 6.53
CA LEU A 318 -35.52 16.13 6.72
C LEU A 318 -35.78 16.68 8.13
N ASP A 319 -36.89 16.29 8.76
CA ASP A 319 -37.19 16.64 10.16
C ASP A 319 -36.16 16.05 11.13
N ILE A 320 -35.78 14.78 10.95
CA ILE A 320 -34.76 14.14 11.80
C ILE A 320 -33.39 14.79 11.53
N PHE A 321 -33.10 15.15 10.28
CA PHE A 321 -31.87 15.89 9.98
C PHE A 321 -31.85 17.29 10.61
N GLN A 322 -32.96 18.02 10.56
CA GLN A 322 -33.09 19.31 11.26
C GLN A 322 -32.87 19.13 12.76
N MET A 323 -33.48 18.12 13.38
CA MET A 323 -33.26 17.81 14.81
C MET A 323 -31.79 17.47 15.11
N TYR A 324 -31.11 16.79 14.18
CA TYR A 324 -29.67 16.51 14.31
C TYR A 324 -28.85 17.81 14.30
N VAL A 325 -29.07 18.71 13.34
CA VAL A 325 -28.35 20.00 13.28
C VAL A 325 -28.67 20.88 14.50
N ASP A 326 -29.93 20.91 14.94
CA ASP A 326 -30.34 21.62 16.16
C ASP A 326 -29.64 21.03 17.40
N GLY A 327 -29.48 19.70 17.46
CA GLY A 327 -28.71 19.00 18.46
C GLY A 327 -27.23 19.37 18.47
N LEU A 328 -26.61 19.52 17.28
CA LEU A 328 -25.25 20.01 17.13
C LEU A 328 -25.13 21.45 17.66
N LEU A 329 -26.05 22.34 17.27
CA LEU A 329 -26.06 23.72 17.74
C LEU A 329 -26.21 23.78 19.26
N LYS A 330 -27.15 23.04 19.84
CA LYS A 330 -27.35 23.00 21.29
C LYS A 330 -26.10 22.50 22.01
N SER A 331 -25.48 21.44 21.51
CA SER A 331 -24.24 20.88 22.08
C SER A 331 -23.08 21.88 21.99
N PHE A 332 -22.95 22.60 20.87
CA PHE A 332 -21.97 23.65 20.67
C PHE A 332 -22.15 24.81 21.66
N LEU A 333 -23.37 25.33 21.79
CA LEU A 333 -23.69 26.41 22.73
C LEU A 333 -23.39 26.02 24.17
N LEU A 334 -23.70 24.76 24.56
CA LEU A 334 -23.40 24.24 25.89
C LEU A 334 -21.90 24.06 26.12
N LYS A 335 -21.16 23.43 25.18
CA LYS A 335 -19.70 23.18 25.30
C LYS A 335 -18.94 24.47 25.60
N TYR A 336 -19.28 25.56 24.92
CA TYR A 336 -18.57 26.84 25.03
C TYR A 336 -19.29 27.85 25.92
N SER A 337 -20.38 27.46 26.59
CA SER A 337 -21.14 28.35 27.49
C SER A 337 -21.55 29.67 26.81
N ILE A 338 -22.01 29.56 25.55
CA ILE A 338 -22.32 30.72 24.70
C ILE A 338 -23.60 31.40 25.20
N THR A 339 -23.51 32.70 25.48
CA THR A 339 -24.64 33.49 25.98
C THR A 339 -25.48 34.04 24.83
N LYS A 340 -26.81 33.82 24.86
CA LYS A 340 -27.74 34.41 23.90
C LYS A 340 -28.17 35.81 24.37
N VAL A 341 -27.84 36.83 23.57
CA VAL A 341 -28.19 38.22 23.85
C VAL A 341 -29.47 38.58 23.09
N ASN A 342 -30.59 38.52 23.80
CA ASN A 342 -31.93 38.72 23.23
C ASN A 342 -32.46 40.16 23.35
N LYS A 343 -31.91 40.95 24.28
CA LYS A 343 -32.32 42.34 24.49
C LYS A 343 -31.24 43.26 23.95
N SER A 344 -31.63 44.15 23.05
CA SER A 344 -30.78 45.26 22.64
C SER A 344 -30.64 46.21 23.84
N PRO A 345 -29.44 46.75 24.11
CA PRO A 345 -29.25 47.80 25.12
C PRO A 345 -29.86 49.16 24.71
N PHE A 346 -30.60 49.22 23.61
CA PHE A 346 -31.16 50.42 22.97
C PHE A 346 -32.56 50.13 22.41
N ASP A 347 -33.29 51.19 22.09
CA ASP A 347 -34.61 51.09 21.50
C ASP A 347 -34.53 50.92 19.97
N ASP A 348 -34.69 49.67 19.53
CA ASP A 348 -34.70 49.25 18.12
C ASP A 348 -35.84 49.92 17.30
N SER A 349 -36.82 50.56 17.96
CA SER A 349 -37.99 51.14 17.29
C SER A 349 -37.78 52.57 16.78
N THR A 350 -36.73 53.25 17.23
CA THR A 350 -36.44 54.65 16.89
C THR A 350 -36.05 54.82 15.42
N GLN A 351 -36.48 55.92 14.79
CA GLN A 351 -36.17 56.20 13.38
C GLN A 351 -34.67 56.38 13.16
N GLU A 352 -33.98 57.08 14.07
CA GLU A 352 -32.53 57.26 14.03
C GLU A 352 -31.76 55.93 13.99
N HIS A 353 -32.21 54.94 14.77
CA HIS A 353 -31.61 53.61 14.76
C HIS A 353 -31.80 52.89 13.41
N LYS A 354 -33.01 52.97 12.84
CA LYS A 354 -33.31 52.39 11.53
C LYS A 354 -32.50 53.06 10.43
N ASP A 355 -32.38 54.38 10.45
CA ASP A 355 -31.58 55.13 9.48
C ASP A 355 -30.10 54.75 9.58
N LYS A 356 -29.58 54.56 10.80
CA LYS A 356 -28.20 54.09 11.01
C LYS A 356 -27.97 52.66 10.47
N ILE A 357 -28.90 51.74 10.69
CA ILE A 357 -28.82 50.38 10.11
C ILE A 357 -28.80 50.46 8.58
N LEU A 358 -29.72 51.24 7.99
CA LEU A 358 -29.83 51.38 6.54
C LEU A 358 -28.54 51.94 5.92
N ASP A 359 -27.95 52.98 6.51
CA ASP A 359 -26.68 53.55 6.04
C ASP A 359 -25.54 52.53 6.13
N LEU A 360 -25.40 51.83 7.26
CA LEU A 360 -24.38 50.81 7.44
C LEU A 360 -24.57 49.65 6.45
N SER A 361 -25.81 49.16 6.28
CA SER A 361 -26.15 48.10 5.34
C SER A 361 -25.77 48.47 3.91
N SER A 362 -26.14 49.68 3.46
CA SER A 362 -25.79 50.18 2.12
C SER A 362 -24.26 50.31 1.93
N ASN A 363 -23.54 50.73 2.97
CA ASN A 363 -22.08 50.82 2.91
C ASN A 363 -21.41 49.44 2.87
N ILE A 364 -21.95 48.45 3.58
CA ILE A 364 -21.46 47.06 3.54
C ILE A 364 -21.73 46.44 2.17
N GLU A 365 -22.92 46.64 1.61
CA GLU A 365 -23.33 46.13 0.30
C GLU A 365 -22.35 46.57 -0.80
N LYS A 366 -21.99 47.86 -0.83
CA LYS A 366 -21.02 48.43 -1.80
C LYS A 366 -19.66 47.72 -1.79
N VAL A 367 -19.21 47.26 -0.61
CA VAL A 367 -17.92 46.56 -0.46
C VAL A 367 -18.06 45.07 -0.75
N LYS A 368 -19.17 44.44 -0.34
CA LYS A 368 -19.38 43.01 -0.55
C LYS A 368 -19.68 42.66 -1.99
N GLN A 369 -20.28 43.56 -2.78
CA GLN A 369 -20.55 43.40 -4.23
C GLN A 369 -21.25 42.09 -4.63
N ASN A 370 -21.82 41.33 -3.68
CA ASN A 370 -22.51 40.06 -3.84
C ASN A 370 -23.41 39.83 -2.61
N GLY A 371 -24.69 39.54 -2.80
CA GLY A 371 -25.63 39.20 -1.73
C GLY A 371 -27.02 39.80 -1.93
N GLN A 372 -28.02 39.25 -1.23
CA GLN A 372 -29.32 39.90 -1.02
C GLN A 372 -29.19 40.94 0.10
N PHE A 373 -29.87 42.08 -0.01
CA PHE A 373 -29.83 43.20 0.94
C PHE A 373 -30.01 42.76 2.40
N ASP A 374 -30.89 41.78 2.65
CA ASP A 374 -31.20 41.23 3.97
C ASP A 374 -29.98 40.65 4.71
N LEU A 375 -28.97 40.14 3.99
CA LEU A 375 -27.72 39.63 4.60
C LEU A 375 -26.84 40.76 5.14
N HIS A 376 -26.91 41.94 4.53
CA HIS A 376 -26.14 43.11 4.94
C HIS A 376 -26.78 43.83 6.13
N GLU A 377 -28.10 43.70 6.29
CA GLU A 377 -28.84 44.22 7.44
C GLU A 377 -28.41 43.55 8.74
N VAL A 378 -28.30 42.22 8.76
CA VAL A 378 -27.86 41.47 9.95
C VAL A 378 -26.43 41.85 10.37
N ASP A 379 -25.53 42.02 9.39
CA ASP A 379 -24.18 42.52 9.64
C ASP A 379 -24.24 43.92 10.30
N ALA A 380 -25.05 44.82 9.77
CA ALA A 380 -25.23 46.17 10.31
C ALA A 380 -25.83 46.15 11.73
N GLU A 381 -26.84 45.33 11.99
CA GLU A 381 -27.45 45.16 13.32
C GLU A 381 -26.42 44.66 14.35
N ASN A 382 -25.59 43.69 13.98
CA ASN A 382 -24.51 43.19 14.83
C ASN A 382 -23.45 44.26 15.12
N ILE A 383 -23.12 45.09 14.13
CA ILE A 383 -22.18 46.21 14.28
C ILE A 383 -22.73 47.24 15.26
N VAL A 384 -23.97 47.68 15.09
CA VAL A 384 -24.61 48.65 15.98
C VAL A 384 -24.74 48.10 17.40
N LEU A 385 -25.10 46.81 17.55
CA LEU A 385 -25.14 46.15 18.84
C LEU A 385 -23.80 46.24 19.58
N ILE A 386 -22.69 45.94 18.88
CA ILE A 386 -21.36 45.95 19.51
C ILE A 386 -20.88 47.38 19.78
N GLU A 387 -21.15 48.35 18.90
CA GLU A 387 -20.86 49.76 19.16
C GLU A 387 -21.52 50.23 20.47
N ASN A 388 -22.79 49.86 20.67
CA ASN A 388 -23.54 50.22 21.86
C ASN A 388 -23.05 49.47 23.11
N LEU A 389 -22.70 48.18 23.00
CA LEU A 389 -22.12 47.42 24.11
C LEU A 389 -20.74 47.92 24.54
N ARG A 390 -19.97 48.50 23.62
CA ARG A 390 -18.68 49.13 23.95
C ARG A 390 -18.86 50.43 24.73
N ASN A 391 -19.96 51.16 24.50
CA ASN A 391 -20.29 52.42 25.18
C ASN A 391 -19.10 53.40 25.24
N GLY A 392 -18.41 53.60 24.11
CA GLY A 392 -17.23 54.47 24.01
C GLY A 392 -15.90 53.86 24.48
N ASN A 393 -15.89 52.69 25.11
CA ASN A 393 -14.66 51.97 25.49
C ASN A 393 -14.06 51.24 24.27
N ASN A 394 -13.56 52.01 23.32
CA ASN A 394 -13.00 51.51 22.07
C ASN A 394 -11.61 52.10 21.75
N SER A 395 -11.02 52.90 22.64
CA SER A 395 -9.79 53.64 22.36
C SER A 395 -8.58 52.71 22.15
N ASN A 396 -8.44 51.70 23.00
CA ASN A 396 -7.32 50.77 23.02
C ASN A 396 -7.76 49.34 23.35
N LEU A 397 -6.85 48.40 23.16
CA LEU A 397 -7.10 46.98 23.37
C LEU A 397 -7.46 46.63 24.82
N ALA A 398 -6.93 47.35 25.81
CA ALA A 398 -7.19 47.05 27.22
C ALA A 398 -8.64 47.36 27.61
N GLU A 399 -9.14 48.54 27.21
CA GLU A 399 -10.51 49.01 27.45
C GLU A 399 -11.55 48.26 26.62
N THR A 400 -11.20 47.89 25.38
CA THR A 400 -12.14 47.23 24.48
C THR A 400 -12.32 45.77 24.88
N LYS A 401 -13.51 45.43 25.39
CA LYS A 401 -13.82 44.05 25.83
C LYS A 401 -14.67 43.24 24.85
N VAL A 402 -15.40 43.88 23.95
CA VAL A 402 -16.40 43.23 23.09
C VAL A 402 -15.99 43.30 21.62
N TYR A 403 -16.01 42.17 20.92
CA TYR A 403 -15.63 42.06 19.50
C TYR A 403 -16.58 41.13 18.74
N LEU A 404 -16.68 41.30 17.42
CA LEU A 404 -17.33 40.35 16.51
C LEU A 404 -16.26 39.42 15.93
N ALA A 405 -16.33 38.13 16.25
CA ALA A 405 -15.55 37.12 15.56
C ALA A 405 -16.26 36.76 14.25
N SER A 406 -15.63 37.09 13.12
CA SER A 406 -16.14 36.78 11.78
C SER A 406 -15.02 36.26 10.89
N THR A 407 -15.38 35.48 9.88
CA THR A 407 -14.44 35.01 8.87
C THR A 407 -14.64 35.67 7.50
N ASP A 408 -15.52 36.67 7.43
CA ASP A 408 -15.72 37.50 6.25
C ASP A 408 -14.62 38.58 6.16
N GLN A 409 -13.69 38.38 5.21
CA GLN A 409 -12.58 39.31 5.00
C GLN A 409 -13.03 40.65 4.41
N ARG A 410 -14.12 40.68 3.61
CA ARG A 410 -14.65 41.93 3.02
C ARG A 410 -15.29 42.78 4.11
N LEU A 411 -16.13 42.17 4.95
CA LEU A 411 -16.77 42.84 6.08
C LEU A 411 -15.71 43.38 7.05
N ARG A 412 -14.71 42.55 7.38
CA ARG A 412 -13.59 42.96 8.23
C ARG A 412 -12.81 44.13 7.62
N ASN A 413 -12.53 44.11 6.32
CA ASN A 413 -11.78 45.19 5.67
C ASN A 413 -12.56 46.50 5.67
N TRP A 414 -13.87 46.45 5.44
CA TRP A 414 -14.76 47.59 5.56
C TRP A 414 -14.74 48.20 6.98
N ASP A 415 -14.83 47.36 8.02
CA ASP A 415 -14.75 47.82 9.41
C ASP A 415 -13.38 48.46 9.69
N TYR A 416 -12.30 47.85 9.21
CA TYR A 416 -10.95 48.42 9.35
C TYR A 416 -10.78 49.73 8.57
N SER A 417 -11.42 49.94 7.43
CA SER A 417 -11.31 51.21 6.70
C SER A 417 -12.09 52.34 7.36
N ARG A 418 -13.21 52.06 8.03
CA ARG A 418 -14.06 53.09 8.64
C ARG A 418 -13.71 53.42 10.10
N SER A 419 -13.21 52.44 10.86
CA SER A 419 -13.04 52.59 12.31
C SER A 419 -11.84 53.48 12.64
N LYS A 420 -12.12 54.62 13.26
CA LYS A 420 -11.10 55.53 13.84
C LYS A 420 -10.37 54.95 15.04
N PHE A 421 -11.04 54.04 15.73
CA PHE A 421 -10.60 53.41 16.97
C PHE A 421 -10.39 51.90 16.77
N GLN A 422 -10.45 51.13 17.86
CA GLN A 422 -10.38 49.66 17.82
C GLN A 422 -11.44 49.08 16.87
N PRO A 423 -11.04 48.18 15.94
CA PRO A 423 -11.97 47.54 15.03
C PRO A 423 -12.98 46.70 15.82
N ILE A 424 -14.19 46.59 15.29
CA ILE A 424 -15.25 45.72 15.84
C ILE A 424 -14.99 44.28 15.43
N ILE A 425 -14.61 44.07 14.17
CA ILE A 425 -14.53 42.75 13.58
C ILE A 425 -13.12 42.21 13.70
N LEU A 426 -12.98 41.00 14.24
CA LEU A 426 -11.71 40.30 14.33
C LEU A 426 -11.79 38.96 13.61
N LEU A 427 -10.77 38.67 12.80
CA LEU A 427 -10.60 37.33 12.24
C LEU A 427 -10.06 36.41 13.34
N PRO A 428 -10.61 35.18 13.48
CA PRO A 428 -10.08 34.17 14.40
C PRO A 428 -8.57 33.96 14.28
N SER A 429 -8.03 34.00 13.06
CA SER A 429 -6.60 33.80 12.79
C SER A 429 -5.70 34.87 13.41
N HIS A 430 -6.12 36.14 13.39
CA HIS A 430 -5.36 37.25 13.97
C HIS A 430 -5.37 37.19 15.50
N TRP A 431 -6.50 36.81 16.10
CA TRP A 431 -6.54 36.68 17.55
C TRP A 431 -5.80 35.42 18.02
N MET A 432 -5.91 34.32 17.27
CA MET A 432 -5.16 33.10 17.53
C MET A 432 -3.65 33.35 17.50
N SER A 433 -3.13 34.14 16.54
CA SER A 433 -1.70 34.45 16.50
C SER A 433 -1.21 35.17 17.76
N LEU A 434 -2.01 36.10 18.30
CA LEU A 434 -1.74 36.79 19.58
C LEU A 434 -1.73 35.81 20.75
N LEU A 435 -2.75 34.94 20.86
CA LEU A 435 -2.85 33.96 21.95
C LEU A 435 -1.72 32.94 21.94
N LEU A 436 -1.35 32.42 20.76
CA LEU A 436 -0.28 31.44 20.61
C LEU A 436 1.11 32.02 20.88
N ARG A 437 1.29 33.31 20.60
CA ARG A 437 2.56 33.95 20.91
C ARG A 437 2.78 34.06 22.41
N TYR A 438 1.75 34.47 23.15
CA TYR A 438 1.93 34.98 24.51
C TYR A 438 1.30 34.18 25.63
N VAL A 439 0.41 33.23 25.35
CA VAL A 439 -0.30 32.53 26.43
C VAL A 439 -0.17 31.01 26.32
N SER A 440 -0.52 30.43 25.17
CA SER A 440 -0.66 28.99 24.92
C SER A 440 0.32 28.37 23.89
N ARG A 441 1.07 27.26 24.15
CA ARG A 441 1.86 26.59 23.08
C ARG A 441 1.78 25.07 23.15
N THR A 442 1.21 24.44 22.13
CA THR A 442 1.31 23.01 21.83
C THR A 442 1.61 22.79 20.35
N ASP A 443 2.18 21.64 19.98
CA ASP A 443 2.42 21.33 18.56
C ASP A 443 1.11 21.24 17.75
N SER A 444 0.02 20.81 18.38
CA SER A 444 -1.33 20.86 17.81
C SER A 444 -1.78 22.29 17.51
N ASP A 445 -1.42 23.26 18.35
CA ASP A 445 -1.78 24.66 18.14
C ASP A 445 -1.11 25.24 16.89
N TYR A 446 0.15 24.89 16.62
CA TYR A 446 0.86 25.35 15.41
C TYR A 446 0.21 24.83 14.14
N LYS A 447 -0.21 23.56 14.12
CA LYS A 447 -0.93 22.97 12.99
C LYS A 447 -2.29 23.63 12.77
N ALA A 448 -3.02 23.90 13.85
CA ALA A 448 -4.29 24.63 13.77
C ALA A 448 -4.08 26.04 13.20
N PHE A 449 -3.06 26.77 13.69
CA PHE A 449 -2.72 28.10 13.20
C PHE A 449 -2.36 28.13 11.72
N THR A 450 -1.43 27.28 11.26
CA THR A 450 -0.98 27.30 9.86
C THR A 450 -2.13 26.98 8.90
N SER A 451 -3.09 26.18 9.33
CA SER A 451 -4.25 25.87 8.50
C SER A 451 -5.11 27.10 8.19
N PHE A 452 -5.14 28.13 9.05
CA PHE A 452 -5.83 29.41 8.75
C PHE A 452 -5.19 30.19 7.60
N LEU A 453 -3.93 29.87 7.25
CA LEU A 453 -3.15 30.61 6.25
C LEU A 453 -3.46 30.15 4.81
N LYS A 454 -4.25 29.09 4.64
CA LYS A 454 -4.65 28.56 3.34
C LYS A 454 -5.34 29.64 2.48
N LEU A 455 -4.89 29.81 1.25
CA LEU A 455 -5.48 30.73 0.27
C LEU A 455 -6.72 30.11 -0.36
N LYS A 456 -7.72 30.94 -0.73
CA LYS A 456 -8.85 30.45 -1.55
C LYS A 456 -8.36 30.06 -2.94
N ASN A 457 -8.64 28.81 -3.31
CA ASN A 457 -8.56 28.35 -4.69
C ASN A 457 -9.84 28.85 -5.38
N GLY A 458 -9.68 29.62 -6.46
CA GLY A 458 -10.81 30.21 -7.18
C GLY A 458 -11.66 29.21 -7.96
N ASN A 459 -11.32 27.93 -7.93
CA ASN A 459 -11.94 26.91 -8.75
C ASN A 459 -12.44 25.79 -7.83
N SER A 460 -13.74 25.74 -7.58
CA SER A 460 -14.42 24.46 -7.69
C SER A 460 -14.43 24.12 -9.19
N ALA A 461 -14.15 22.87 -9.57
CA ALA A 461 -14.26 22.46 -10.97
C ALA A 461 -15.70 22.76 -11.48
N LEU A 462 -16.70 22.48 -10.64
CA LEU A 462 -18.11 22.81 -10.85
C LEU A 462 -18.58 23.96 -9.96
N LYS A 463 -19.48 24.80 -10.47
CA LYS A 463 -20.29 25.68 -9.62
C LYS A 463 -21.15 24.81 -8.69
N VAL A 464 -21.40 25.27 -7.46
CA VAL A 464 -22.23 24.57 -6.46
C VAL A 464 -23.60 24.18 -7.04
N GLU A 465 -24.16 25.05 -7.88
CA GLU A 465 -25.44 24.85 -8.58
C GLU A 465 -25.40 23.61 -9.49
N HIS A 466 -24.35 23.45 -10.31
CA HIS A 466 -24.20 22.29 -11.19
C HIS A 466 -23.94 20.98 -10.42
N LEU A 467 -23.37 21.04 -9.21
CA LEU A 467 -23.15 19.84 -8.41
C LEU A 467 -24.46 19.17 -8.00
N GLU A 468 -25.48 19.95 -7.63
CA GLU A 468 -26.78 19.38 -7.26
C GLU A 468 -27.41 18.62 -8.44
N HIS A 469 -27.24 19.15 -9.67
CA HIS A 469 -27.64 18.46 -10.90
C HIS A 469 -26.80 17.20 -11.15
N VAL A 470 -25.47 17.27 -11.02
CA VAL A 470 -24.54 16.12 -11.17
C VAL A 470 -24.92 15.00 -10.20
N ILE A 471 -25.09 15.34 -8.92
CA ILE A 471 -25.46 14.39 -7.89
C ILE A 471 -26.82 13.78 -8.19
N ASN A 472 -27.80 14.60 -8.57
CA ASN A 472 -29.14 14.12 -8.89
C ASN A 472 -29.11 13.15 -10.07
N GLY A 473 -28.49 13.53 -11.19
CA GLY A 473 -28.40 12.71 -12.40
C GLY A 473 -27.71 11.38 -12.14
N ILE A 474 -26.53 11.39 -11.48
CA ILE A 474 -25.82 10.15 -11.12
C ILE A 474 -26.71 9.26 -10.23
N SER A 475 -27.40 9.85 -9.25
CA SER A 475 -28.16 9.10 -8.25
C SER A 475 -29.45 8.47 -8.74
N LYS A 476 -30.00 8.98 -9.85
CA LYS A 476 -31.11 8.34 -10.56
C LYS A 476 -30.66 7.08 -11.30
N ILE A 477 -29.41 7.06 -11.77
CA ILE A 477 -28.85 5.91 -12.49
C ILE A 477 -28.30 4.85 -11.52
N THR A 478 -27.61 5.26 -10.45
CA THR A 478 -27.01 4.33 -9.49
C THR A 478 -27.04 4.82 -8.05
N GLN A 479 -27.29 3.89 -7.11
CA GLN A 479 -27.18 4.11 -5.66
C GLN A 479 -25.92 3.48 -5.05
N ASP A 480 -25.10 2.82 -5.87
CA ASP A 480 -23.87 2.17 -5.43
C ASP A 480 -22.71 3.19 -5.34
N PHE A 481 -22.02 3.19 -4.20
CA PHE A 481 -21.03 4.23 -3.88
C PHE A 481 -19.77 4.15 -4.74
N GLU A 482 -19.33 2.95 -5.12
CA GLU A 482 -18.15 2.75 -5.97
C GLU A 482 -18.43 3.28 -7.37
N ASN A 483 -19.58 2.91 -7.95
CA ASN A 483 -20.00 3.41 -9.26
C ASN A 483 -20.18 4.94 -9.29
N GLN A 484 -20.78 5.53 -8.25
CA GLN A 484 -20.92 6.98 -8.14
C GLN A 484 -19.56 7.70 -8.15
N THR A 485 -18.57 7.16 -7.44
CA THR A 485 -17.21 7.72 -7.43
C THR A 485 -16.55 7.64 -8.79
N ILE A 486 -16.66 6.50 -9.50
CA ILE A 486 -16.05 6.35 -10.83
C ILE A 486 -16.68 7.31 -11.84
N ILE A 487 -18.01 7.45 -11.83
CA ILE A 487 -18.71 8.39 -12.71
C ILE A 487 -18.26 9.83 -12.43
N ALA A 488 -18.16 10.22 -11.16
CA ALA A 488 -17.70 11.55 -10.76
C ALA A 488 -16.24 11.81 -11.20
N ASP A 489 -15.34 10.84 -11.03
CA ASP A 489 -13.95 10.95 -11.47
C ASP A 489 -13.87 11.09 -13.00
N SER A 490 -14.65 10.32 -13.76
CA SER A 490 -14.73 10.41 -15.23
C SER A 490 -15.26 11.78 -15.70
N MET A 491 -16.26 12.34 -15.02
CA MET A 491 -16.76 13.70 -15.33
C MET A 491 -15.69 14.77 -15.14
N LEU A 492 -14.88 14.67 -14.08
CA LEU A 492 -13.77 15.59 -13.83
C LEU A 492 -12.70 15.52 -14.92
N GLU A 493 -12.33 14.31 -15.33
CA GLU A 493 -11.37 14.09 -16.41
C GLU A 493 -11.82 14.72 -17.73
N HIS A 494 -13.13 14.63 -18.03
CA HIS A 494 -13.73 15.17 -19.24
C HIS A 494 -14.08 16.67 -19.17
N LYS A 495 -13.84 17.35 -18.04
CA LYS A 495 -14.23 18.76 -17.82
C LYS A 495 -15.70 19.01 -18.15
N PHE A 496 -16.56 18.10 -17.67
CA PHE A 496 -17.99 18.04 -18.01
C PHE A 496 -18.73 19.35 -17.71
N ASP A 497 -18.21 20.14 -16.78
CA ASP A 497 -18.68 21.46 -16.37
C ASP A 497 -18.87 22.42 -17.57
N LYS A 498 -17.98 22.35 -18.57
CA LYS A 498 -18.06 23.14 -19.80
C LYS A 498 -19.18 22.68 -20.75
N ILE A 499 -19.56 21.42 -20.65
CA ILE A 499 -20.64 20.81 -21.45
C ILE A 499 -21.99 21.25 -20.89
N LEU A 500 -22.07 21.49 -19.57
CA LEU A 500 -23.28 21.95 -18.89
C LEU A 500 -23.55 23.46 -19.05
N GLU A 501 -22.56 24.26 -19.45
CA GLU A 501 -22.71 25.70 -19.61
C GLU A 501 -23.71 26.05 -20.73
N GLY A 502 -24.77 26.80 -20.38
CA GLY A 502 -25.79 27.27 -21.32
C GLY A 502 -27.01 26.36 -21.48
N LEU A 503 -27.02 25.20 -20.81
CA LEU A 503 -28.18 24.31 -20.72
C LEU A 503 -29.12 24.72 -19.57
N THR A 504 -30.41 24.38 -19.68
CA THR A 504 -31.36 24.52 -18.56
C THR A 504 -31.15 23.41 -17.52
N ASP A 505 -31.60 23.62 -16.28
CA ASP A 505 -31.50 22.65 -15.18
C ASP A 505 -31.92 21.21 -15.57
N ASP A 506 -33.04 21.08 -16.27
CA ASP A 506 -33.56 19.77 -16.71
C ASP A 506 -32.67 19.12 -17.78
N GLN A 507 -32.16 19.92 -18.74
CA GLN A 507 -31.25 19.45 -19.79
C GLN A 507 -29.89 19.03 -19.22
N GLN A 508 -29.39 19.76 -18.22
CA GLN A 508 -28.16 19.39 -17.53
C GLN A 508 -28.30 18.02 -16.88
N ILE A 509 -29.41 17.78 -16.17
CA ILE A 509 -29.67 16.49 -15.51
C ILE A 509 -29.74 15.35 -16.54
N GLU A 510 -30.42 15.55 -17.67
CA GLU A 510 -30.54 14.53 -18.73
C GLU A 510 -29.18 14.17 -19.36
N GLU A 511 -28.34 15.14 -19.66
CA GLU A 511 -26.98 14.90 -20.18
C GLU A 511 -26.10 14.14 -19.17
N ILE A 512 -26.25 14.45 -17.88
CA ILE A 512 -25.56 13.74 -16.80
C ILE A 512 -26.05 12.30 -16.69
N GLU A 513 -27.37 12.06 -16.82
CA GLU A 513 -27.96 10.72 -16.84
C GLU A 513 -27.41 9.89 -18.01
N GLN A 514 -27.44 10.44 -19.23
CA GLN A 514 -26.91 9.75 -20.41
C GLN A 514 -25.42 9.43 -20.30
N PHE A 515 -24.63 10.35 -19.74
CA PHE A 515 -23.22 10.11 -19.48
C PHE A 515 -23.00 8.99 -18.45
N ALA A 516 -23.74 9.03 -17.34
CA ALA A 516 -23.66 8.02 -16.29
C ALA A 516 -24.05 6.62 -16.80
N GLU A 517 -25.13 6.52 -17.59
CA GLU A 517 -25.55 5.27 -18.25
C GLU A 517 -24.44 4.72 -19.15
N LYS A 518 -23.87 5.58 -20.01
CA LYS A 518 -22.79 5.18 -20.91
C LYS A 518 -21.55 4.68 -20.17
N GLU A 519 -21.19 5.34 -19.07
CA GLU A 519 -20.02 4.94 -18.27
C GLU A 519 -20.24 3.60 -17.56
N LEU A 520 -21.44 3.37 -17.01
CA LEU A 520 -21.81 2.08 -16.43
C LEU A 520 -21.84 0.96 -17.49
N ASP A 521 -22.37 1.23 -18.68
CA ASP A 521 -22.36 0.28 -19.79
C ASP A 521 -20.94 -0.07 -20.22
N ASN A 522 -20.04 0.92 -20.27
CA ASN A 522 -18.63 0.69 -20.57
C ASN A 522 -17.96 -0.17 -19.49
N GLN A 523 -18.26 0.05 -18.21
CA GLN A 523 -17.76 -0.78 -17.13
C GLN A 523 -18.28 -2.23 -17.22
N LEU A 524 -19.57 -2.42 -17.48
CA LEU A 524 -20.15 -3.74 -17.67
C LEU A 524 -19.51 -4.48 -18.85
N LYS A 525 -19.17 -3.78 -19.94
CA LYS A 525 -18.41 -4.36 -21.07
C LYS A 525 -17.01 -4.77 -20.64
N ARG A 526 -16.26 -3.90 -19.96
CA ARG A 526 -14.92 -4.22 -19.43
C ARG A 526 -14.93 -5.41 -18.47
N GLN A 527 -15.90 -5.48 -17.55
CA GLN A 527 -16.05 -6.62 -16.64
C GLN A 527 -16.41 -7.91 -17.38
N LYS A 528 -17.24 -7.84 -18.44
CA LYS A 528 -17.54 -9.01 -19.27
C LYS A 528 -16.31 -9.50 -20.04
N GLU A 529 -15.45 -8.60 -20.50
CA GLU A 529 -14.19 -8.95 -21.15
C GLU A 529 -13.23 -9.62 -20.18
N ILE A 530 -13.01 -9.06 -18.99
CA ILE A 530 -12.17 -9.66 -17.93
C ILE A 530 -12.70 -11.06 -17.55
N ASN A 531 -14.02 -11.18 -17.32
CA ASN A 531 -14.63 -12.48 -17.00
C ASN A 531 -14.51 -13.50 -18.14
N LYS A 532 -14.40 -13.05 -19.39
CA LYS A 532 -14.17 -13.92 -20.55
C LYS A 532 -12.72 -14.39 -20.58
N GLU A 533 -11.77 -13.48 -20.36
CA GLU A 533 -10.35 -13.82 -20.24
C GLU A 533 -10.09 -14.81 -19.11
N ASP A 534 -10.67 -14.58 -17.93
CA ASP A 534 -10.54 -15.50 -16.78
C ASP A 534 -11.12 -16.89 -17.08
N LYS A 535 -12.26 -16.96 -17.80
CA LYS A 535 -12.83 -18.23 -18.25
C LYS A 535 -11.93 -18.94 -19.25
N ASP A 536 -11.33 -18.22 -20.18
CA ASP A 536 -10.43 -18.79 -21.18
C ASP A 536 -9.15 -19.34 -20.51
N VAL A 537 -8.60 -18.64 -19.51
CA VAL A 537 -7.49 -19.14 -18.68
C VAL A 537 -7.89 -20.42 -17.93
N LEU A 538 -9.06 -20.43 -17.29
CA LEU A 538 -9.55 -21.60 -16.56
C LEU A 538 -9.73 -22.81 -17.49
N VAL A 539 -10.22 -22.59 -18.71
CA VAL A 539 -10.38 -23.65 -19.74
C VAL A 539 -9.02 -24.22 -20.16
N ILE A 540 -7.99 -23.38 -20.28
CA ILE A 540 -6.62 -23.83 -20.58
C ILE A 540 -6.10 -24.71 -19.44
N GLU A 541 -6.22 -24.29 -18.18
CA GLU A 541 -5.80 -25.09 -17.02
C GLU A 541 -6.53 -26.45 -16.93
N TYR A 542 -7.84 -26.47 -17.19
CA TYR A 542 -8.59 -27.73 -17.21
C TYR A 542 -8.17 -28.65 -18.35
N ARG A 543 -7.85 -28.11 -19.54
CA ARG A 543 -7.34 -28.91 -20.66
C ARG A 543 -5.99 -29.55 -20.33
N GLU A 544 -5.09 -28.81 -19.69
CA GLU A 544 -3.79 -29.33 -19.26
C GLU A 544 -3.94 -30.46 -18.24
N LYS A 545 -4.82 -30.29 -17.23
CA LYS A 545 -5.12 -31.34 -16.25
C LYS A 545 -5.73 -32.59 -16.91
N ILE A 546 -6.65 -32.44 -17.87
CA ILE A 546 -7.23 -33.57 -18.59
C ILE A 546 -6.15 -34.30 -19.41
N GLN A 547 -5.24 -33.58 -20.07
CA GLN A 547 -4.12 -34.19 -20.80
C GLN A 547 -3.19 -34.99 -19.88
N GLN A 548 -2.87 -34.46 -18.69
CA GLN A 548 -2.07 -35.20 -17.70
C GLN A 548 -2.76 -36.50 -17.26
N ILE A 549 -4.08 -36.46 -16.98
CA ILE A 549 -4.85 -37.64 -16.59
C ILE A 549 -4.89 -38.69 -17.72
N ILE A 550 -5.04 -38.26 -18.99
CA ILE A 550 -5.01 -39.17 -20.14
C ILE A 550 -3.63 -39.85 -20.24
N LEU A 551 -2.55 -39.09 -20.09
CA LEU A 551 -1.18 -39.62 -20.16
C LEU A 551 -0.91 -40.63 -19.03
N GLU A 552 -1.37 -40.35 -17.81
CA GLU A 552 -1.27 -41.29 -16.69
C GLU A 552 -2.04 -42.58 -16.96
N LYS A 553 -3.28 -42.47 -17.47
CA LYS A 553 -4.13 -43.63 -17.78
C LYS A 553 -3.53 -44.51 -18.89
N ASP A 554 -2.98 -43.92 -19.93
CA ASP A 554 -2.31 -44.65 -21.01
C ASP A 554 -1.06 -45.39 -20.53
N ASN A 555 -0.32 -44.79 -19.58
CA ASN A 555 0.84 -45.43 -18.97
C ASN A 555 0.44 -46.63 -18.09
N VAL A 556 -0.63 -46.51 -17.29
CA VAL A 556 -1.17 -47.62 -16.50
C VAL A 556 -1.64 -48.76 -17.40
N LEU A 557 -2.36 -48.46 -18.49
CA LEU A 557 -2.83 -49.49 -19.44
C LEU A 557 -1.67 -50.25 -20.11
N LYS A 558 -0.57 -49.54 -20.44
CA LYS A 558 0.64 -50.18 -20.97
C LYS A 558 1.30 -51.10 -19.95
N GLN A 559 1.35 -50.69 -18.68
CA GLN A 559 1.92 -51.51 -17.60
C GLN A 559 1.08 -52.79 -17.34
N GLU A 560 -0.25 -52.69 -17.35
CA GLU A 560 -1.13 -53.86 -17.18
C GLU A 560 -0.99 -54.88 -18.32
N LYS A 561 -0.85 -54.42 -19.57
CA LYS A 561 -0.60 -55.30 -20.73
C LYS A 561 0.74 -56.02 -20.63
N LEU A 562 1.80 -55.33 -20.21
CA LEU A 562 3.12 -55.92 -19.98
C LEU A 562 3.10 -56.95 -18.84
N ALA A 563 2.40 -56.65 -17.74
CA ALA A 563 2.30 -57.56 -16.60
C ALA A 563 1.56 -58.87 -16.95
N THR A 564 0.49 -58.78 -17.75
CA THR A 564 -0.26 -59.96 -18.21
C THR A 564 0.55 -60.83 -19.16
N GLU A 565 1.37 -60.24 -20.04
CA GLU A 565 2.27 -60.97 -20.93
C GLU A 565 3.38 -61.71 -20.17
N ILE A 566 4.01 -61.05 -19.17
CA ILE A 566 5.01 -61.68 -18.30
C ILE A 566 4.40 -62.85 -17.52
N ALA A 567 3.21 -62.68 -16.93
CA ALA A 567 2.54 -63.76 -16.18
C ALA A 567 2.22 -64.99 -17.07
N GLY A 568 1.88 -64.76 -18.34
CA GLY A 568 1.68 -65.83 -19.32
C GLY A 568 2.97 -66.63 -19.60
N LEU A 569 4.09 -65.93 -19.77
CA LEU A 569 5.41 -66.54 -20.00
C LEU A 569 5.92 -67.31 -18.78
N GLU A 570 5.71 -66.78 -17.56
CA GLU A 570 6.09 -67.47 -16.31
C GLU A 570 5.33 -68.78 -16.10
N LYS A 571 4.03 -68.80 -16.42
CA LYS A 571 3.21 -70.01 -16.39
C LYS A 571 3.69 -71.06 -17.38
N LEU A 572 4.03 -70.64 -18.60
CA LEU A 572 4.59 -71.54 -19.62
C LEU A 572 5.95 -72.12 -19.18
N ASN A 573 6.80 -71.28 -18.58
CA ASN A 573 8.10 -71.70 -18.06
C ASN A 573 7.97 -72.75 -16.94
N THR A 574 7.07 -72.51 -15.98
CA THR A 574 6.83 -73.45 -14.88
C THR A 574 6.33 -74.81 -15.37
N GLU A 575 5.44 -74.83 -16.37
CA GLU A 575 4.98 -76.09 -16.98
C GLU A 575 6.11 -76.85 -17.66
N LYS A 576 6.97 -76.17 -18.45
CA LYS A 576 8.11 -76.82 -19.12
C LYS A 576 9.15 -77.35 -18.13
N VAL A 577 9.44 -76.60 -17.06
CA VAL A 577 10.34 -77.05 -15.98
C VAL A 577 9.79 -78.30 -15.27
N ALA A 578 8.48 -78.39 -15.05
CA ALA A 578 7.86 -79.58 -14.48
C ALA A 578 8.02 -80.80 -15.41
N ARG A 579 7.73 -80.65 -16.71
CA ARG A 579 7.95 -81.71 -17.71
C ARG A 579 9.41 -82.15 -17.81
N LEU A 580 10.36 -81.21 -17.70
CA LEU A 580 11.79 -81.54 -17.68
C LEU A 580 12.14 -82.44 -16.49
N LYS A 581 11.68 -82.12 -15.28
CA LYS A 581 11.92 -82.94 -14.08
C LYS A 581 11.34 -84.35 -14.22
N GLU A 582 10.14 -84.47 -14.78
CA GLU A 582 9.50 -85.76 -15.04
C GLU A 582 10.36 -86.62 -15.98
N LYS A 583 10.82 -86.05 -17.10
CA LYS A 583 11.67 -86.76 -18.08
C LYS A 583 13.04 -87.12 -17.52
N GLU A 584 13.69 -86.25 -16.75
CA GLU A 584 14.96 -86.56 -16.07
C GLU A 584 14.80 -87.72 -15.07
N SER A 585 13.68 -87.78 -14.35
CA SER A 585 13.38 -88.88 -13.43
C SER A 585 13.17 -90.22 -14.17
N SER A 586 12.45 -90.19 -15.29
CA SER A 586 12.23 -91.36 -16.17
C SER A 586 13.55 -91.87 -16.78
N LYS A 587 14.44 -90.97 -17.22
CA LYS A 587 15.76 -91.36 -17.70
C LYS A 587 16.62 -92.02 -16.62
N PHE A 588 16.54 -91.53 -15.38
CA PHE A 588 17.30 -92.09 -14.27
C PHE A 588 16.87 -93.51 -13.90
N THR A 589 15.55 -93.81 -13.94
CA THR A 589 15.04 -95.16 -13.69
C THR A 589 15.47 -96.14 -14.78
N MET A 590 15.38 -95.74 -16.05
CA MET A 590 15.86 -96.53 -17.19
C MET A 590 17.37 -96.78 -17.12
N PHE A 591 18.17 -95.79 -16.70
CA PHE A 591 19.62 -95.96 -16.54
C PHE A 591 19.97 -97.03 -15.49
N ARG A 592 19.25 -97.07 -14.37
CA ARG A 592 19.44 -98.13 -13.35
C ARG A 592 19.12 -99.52 -13.89
N GLN A 593 18.04 -99.65 -14.67
CA GLN A 593 17.68 -100.92 -15.31
C GLN A 593 18.76 -101.38 -16.29
N LYS A 594 19.25 -100.46 -17.15
CA LYS A 594 20.34 -100.73 -18.10
C LYS A 594 21.58 -101.29 -17.40
N LEU A 595 22.03 -100.62 -16.34
CA LEU A 595 23.23 -101.01 -15.59
C LEU A 595 23.12 -102.41 -14.98
N HIS A 596 21.94 -102.75 -14.47
CA HIS A 596 21.67 -104.07 -13.89
C HIS A 596 21.71 -105.18 -14.96
N LEU A 597 21.10 -104.93 -16.12
CA LEU A 597 21.07 -105.88 -17.23
C LEU A 597 22.45 -106.10 -17.86
N ASP A 598 23.23 -105.03 -18.01
CA ASP A 598 24.60 -105.11 -18.51
C ASP A 598 25.49 -106.00 -17.63
N LYS A 599 25.40 -105.88 -16.30
CA LYS A 599 26.13 -106.75 -15.35
C LYS A 599 25.68 -108.21 -15.46
N LYS A 600 24.39 -108.45 -15.62
CA LYS A 600 23.83 -109.81 -15.75
C LYS A 600 24.29 -110.51 -17.03
N GLY A 601 24.41 -109.77 -18.14
CA GLY A 601 24.90 -110.29 -19.42
C GLY A 601 26.37 -110.67 -19.41
N GLU A 602 27.18 -109.86 -18.73
CA GLU A 602 28.60 -110.15 -18.57
C GLU A 602 28.84 -111.42 -17.75
N ASN A 603 28.01 -111.66 -16.73
CA ASN A 603 28.13 -112.87 -15.91
C ASN A 603 27.74 -114.15 -16.69
N ARG A 604 26.64 -114.12 -17.46
CA ARG A 604 26.22 -115.25 -18.32
C ARG A 604 27.29 -115.62 -19.36
N SER A 605 27.97 -114.65 -19.95
CA SER A 605 29.05 -114.90 -20.93
C SER A 605 30.27 -115.56 -20.31
N ARG A 606 30.63 -115.26 -19.05
CA ARG A 606 31.79 -115.90 -18.40
C ARG A 606 31.55 -117.37 -18.13
N VAL A 607 30.32 -117.74 -17.74
CA VAL A 607 29.96 -119.13 -17.43
C VAL A 607 30.05 -120.02 -18.68
N THR A 608 29.53 -119.59 -19.82
CA THR A 608 29.57 -120.38 -21.05
C THR A 608 30.98 -120.51 -21.64
N ASN A 609 31.83 -119.49 -21.49
CA ASN A 609 33.23 -119.59 -21.91
C ASN A 609 34.00 -120.63 -21.07
N GLY A 610 33.69 -120.74 -19.77
CA GLY A 610 34.29 -121.75 -18.89
C GLY A 610 33.93 -123.19 -19.29
N LEU A 611 32.67 -123.44 -19.67
CA LEU A 611 32.22 -124.76 -20.12
C LEU A 611 32.92 -125.25 -21.40
N TYR A 612 33.17 -124.34 -22.35
CA TYR A 612 33.91 -124.68 -23.57
C TYR A 612 35.35 -125.10 -23.30
N LEU A 613 36.02 -124.47 -22.33
CA LEU A 613 37.39 -124.79 -21.98
C LEU A 613 37.52 -126.19 -21.38
N ILE A 614 36.54 -126.58 -20.54
CA ILE A 614 36.48 -127.91 -19.92
C ILE A 614 36.29 -129.00 -21.00
N SER A 615 35.39 -128.77 -21.95
CA SER A 615 35.14 -129.68 -23.09
C SER A 615 36.41 -129.96 -23.91
N LEU A 616 37.21 -128.93 -24.19
CA LEU A 616 38.47 -129.06 -24.93
C LEU A 616 39.50 -129.93 -24.19
N ILE A 617 39.62 -129.75 -22.87
CA ILE A 617 40.57 -130.50 -22.04
C ILE A 617 40.21 -131.99 -22.08
N VAL A 618 38.92 -132.33 -21.91
CA VAL A 618 38.43 -133.73 -21.96
C VAL A 618 38.78 -134.39 -23.30
N TYR A 619 38.58 -133.69 -24.41
CA TYR A 619 38.91 -134.18 -25.75
C TYR A 619 40.40 -134.51 -25.92
N ILE A 620 41.30 -133.66 -25.42
CA ILE A 620 42.75 -133.88 -25.51
C ILE A 620 43.18 -135.10 -24.69
N THR A 621 42.63 -135.28 -23.48
CA THR A 621 42.91 -136.48 -22.67
C THR A 621 42.50 -137.78 -23.35
N ILE A 622 41.35 -137.80 -24.04
CA ILE A 622 40.90 -138.97 -24.81
C ILE A 622 41.87 -139.26 -25.96
N LEU A 623 42.35 -138.23 -26.65
CA LEU A 623 43.33 -138.36 -27.73
C LEU A 623 44.66 -138.96 -27.25
N ILE A 624 45.17 -138.50 -26.11
CA ILE A 624 46.41 -139.03 -25.52
C ILE A 624 46.27 -140.51 -25.14
N PHE A 625 45.11 -140.91 -24.61
CA PHE A 625 44.84 -142.31 -24.28
C PHE A 625 44.83 -143.22 -25.52
N LEU A 626 44.27 -142.74 -26.64
CA LEU A 626 44.19 -143.51 -27.89
C LEU A 626 45.55 -143.69 -28.59
N ILE A 627 46.51 -142.78 -28.40
CA ILE A 627 47.86 -142.84 -29.01
C ILE A 627 48.67 -144.08 -28.59
N ASN A 628 48.39 -144.68 -27.43
CA ASN A 628 49.08 -145.90 -26.99
C ASN A 628 48.73 -147.16 -27.82
N GLN A 629 47.70 -147.13 -28.68
CA GLN A 629 47.43 -148.22 -29.64
C GLN A 629 47.89 -147.82 -31.04
N TYR A 630 49.18 -148.02 -31.30
CA TYR A 630 49.87 -147.50 -32.49
C TYR A 630 49.23 -147.93 -33.83
N GLU A 631 48.69 -149.16 -33.92
CA GLU A 631 48.03 -149.65 -35.14
C GLU A 631 46.65 -149.03 -35.39
N PHE A 632 45.88 -148.69 -34.35
CA PHE A 632 44.56 -148.05 -34.54
C PHE A 632 44.72 -146.60 -34.98
N VAL A 633 45.67 -145.88 -34.37
CA VAL A 633 45.86 -144.45 -34.65
C VAL A 633 46.39 -144.21 -36.06
N ALA A 634 47.30 -145.04 -36.56
CA ALA A 634 47.83 -144.90 -37.93
C ALA A 634 46.74 -144.97 -39.01
N LYS A 635 45.67 -145.77 -38.79
CA LYS A 635 44.60 -145.95 -39.76
C LYS A 635 43.57 -144.81 -39.76
N TYR A 636 43.39 -144.11 -38.64
CA TYR A 636 42.36 -143.08 -38.48
C TYR A 636 42.89 -141.65 -38.33
N TRP A 637 44.20 -141.44 -38.21
CA TRP A 637 44.78 -140.08 -38.04
C TRP A 637 44.38 -139.12 -39.17
N GLY A 638 44.32 -139.61 -40.41
CA GLY A 638 43.87 -138.81 -41.56
C GLY A 638 42.41 -138.34 -41.43
N PHE A 639 41.57 -139.08 -40.73
CA PHE A 639 40.17 -138.71 -40.50
C PHE A 639 40.04 -137.65 -39.41
N PHE A 640 40.87 -137.70 -38.36
CA PHE A 640 40.84 -136.70 -37.29
C PHE A 640 41.45 -135.35 -37.72
N GLY A 641 42.52 -135.36 -38.53
CA GLY A 641 43.12 -134.13 -39.05
C GLY A 641 42.23 -133.36 -40.03
N SER A 642 41.40 -134.07 -40.81
CA SER A 642 40.53 -133.44 -41.79
C SER A 642 39.31 -132.74 -41.17
N GLY A 643 38.88 -133.14 -39.96
CA GLY A 643 37.71 -132.55 -39.29
C GLY A 643 37.83 -131.04 -39.04
N TYR A 644 39.01 -130.55 -38.61
CA TYR A 644 39.23 -129.11 -38.38
C TYR A 644 39.24 -128.30 -39.69
N ILE A 645 39.79 -128.89 -40.76
CA ILE A 645 39.82 -128.27 -42.09
C ILE A 645 38.39 -128.17 -42.63
N ILE A 646 37.61 -129.25 -42.51
CA ILE A 646 36.20 -129.29 -42.93
C ILE A 646 35.38 -128.26 -42.16
N LEU A 647 35.55 -128.15 -40.83
CA LEU A 647 34.86 -127.15 -40.00
C LEU A 647 35.21 -125.71 -40.41
N ASN A 648 36.48 -125.43 -40.74
CA ASN A 648 36.87 -124.10 -41.24
C ASN A 648 36.23 -123.79 -42.60
N TYR A 649 36.23 -124.75 -43.53
CA TYR A 649 35.56 -124.56 -44.82
C TYR A 649 34.04 -124.38 -44.66
N LEU A 650 33.38 -125.14 -43.78
CA LEU A 650 31.95 -125.00 -43.47
C LEU A 650 31.62 -123.62 -42.87
N SER A 651 32.45 -123.10 -41.97
CA SER A 651 32.25 -121.75 -41.41
C SER A 651 32.40 -120.65 -42.47
N ILE A 652 33.36 -120.78 -43.38
CA ILE A 652 33.53 -119.84 -44.48
C ILE A 652 32.29 -119.87 -45.39
N ILE A 653 31.75 -121.05 -45.68
CA ILE A 653 30.56 -121.20 -46.52
C ILE A 653 29.32 -120.62 -45.85
N LEU A 654 29.10 -120.89 -44.56
CA LEU A 654 27.87 -120.46 -43.88
C LEU A 654 27.90 -118.99 -43.44
N ASN A 655 29.04 -118.50 -42.97
CA ASN A 655 29.15 -117.18 -42.33
C ASN A 655 30.10 -116.21 -43.06
N GLY A 656 30.68 -116.63 -44.19
CA GLY A 656 31.58 -115.81 -45.01
C GLY A 656 32.94 -115.48 -44.35
N LYS A 657 33.28 -116.13 -43.23
CA LYS A 657 34.46 -115.78 -42.41
C LYS A 657 35.12 -117.02 -41.79
N THR A 658 36.45 -116.99 -41.66
CA THR A 658 37.27 -118.00 -40.95
C THR A 658 36.93 -118.01 -39.45
N VAL A 659 37.01 -119.18 -38.80
CA VAL A 659 36.68 -119.33 -37.38
C VAL A 659 37.70 -118.59 -36.50
N ASN A 660 37.37 -117.35 -36.07
CA ASN A 660 38.17 -116.57 -35.11
C ASN A 660 37.54 -116.65 -33.72
N ILE A 661 38.20 -117.39 -32.82
CA ILE A 661 37.73 -117.69 -31.47
C ILE A 661 37.51 -116.41 -30.63
N LYS A 662 38.36 -115.38 -30.77
CA LYS A 662 38.24 -114.13 -29.98
C LYS A 662 37.00 -113.33 -30.37
N ARG A 663 36.70 -113.26 -31.68
CA ARG A 663 35.52 -112.56 -32.20
C ARG A 663 34.23 -113.27 -31.80
N TYR A 664 34.21 -114.60 -31.89
CA TYR A 664 33.08 -115.42 -31.45
C TYR A 664 32.68 -115.13 -30.00
N PHE A 665 33.64 -115.08 -29.07
CA PHE A 665 33.35 -114.75 -27.67
C PHE A 665 32.86 -113.31 -27.44
N SER A 666 33.33 -112.34 -28.24
CA SER A 666 32.84 -110.95 -28.17
C SER A 666 31.40 -110.80 -28.69
N GLU A 667 31.07 -111.48 -29.79
CA GLU A 667 29.73 -111.50 -30.37
C GLU A 667 28.77 -112.27 -29.44
N LEU A 668 29.22 -113.33 -28.77
CA LEU A 668 28.48 -114.00 -27.70
C LEU A 668 28.13 -113.05 -26.54
N LYS A 669 29.10 -112.25 -26.06
CA LYS A 669 28.85 -111.26 -24.99
C LYS A 669 27.82 -110.22 -25.42
N ALA A 670 27.93 -109.71 -26.64
CA ALA A 670 26.97 -108.75 -27.20
C ALA A 670 25.57 -109.37 -27.35
N ASN A 671 25.50 -110.61 -27.86
CA ASN A 671 24.25 -111.35 -28.01
C ASN A 671 23.60 -111.66 -26.66
N TYR A 672 24.36 -111.98 -25.60
CA TYR A 672 23.79 -112.14 -24.26
C TYR A 672 23.21 -110.84 -23.71
N LYS A 673 23.87 -109.70 -23.93
CA LYS A 673 23.34 -108.39 -23.53
C LYS A 673 22.06 -108.05 -24.29
N LEU A 674 22.06 -108.19 -25.61
CA LEU A 674 20.90 -107.93 -26.46
C LEU A 674 19.75 -108.87 -26.11
N LYS A 675 20.04 -110.15 -25.87
CA LYS A 675 19.05 -111.13 -25.42
C LYS A 675 18.47 -110.79 -24.06
N LEU A 676 19.27 -110.27 -23.13
CA LEU A 676 18.79 -109.79 -21.84
C LEU A 676 17.97 -108.50 -21.95
N TYR A 677 18.32 -107.59 -22.86
CA TYR A 677 17.49 -106.42 -23.13
C TYR A 677 16.12 -106.82 -23.68
N ILE A 678 16.07 -107.80 -24.58
CA ILE A 678 14.81 -108.36 -25.09
C ILE A 678 14.04 -109.13 -23.99
N GLU A 679 14.72 -109.99 -23.23
CA GLU A 679 14.14 -110.83 -22.16
C GLU A 679 13.54 -109.99 -21.02
N TYR A 680 14.20 -108.89 -20.66
CA TYR A 680 13.76 -107.99 -19.59
C TYR A 680 13.06 -106.72 -20.13
N GLY A 681 12.75 -106.66 -21.43
CA GLY A 681 11.99 -105.57 -22.04
C GLY A 681 12.63 -104.18 -21.96
N PHE A 682 13.96 -104.09 -21.93
CA PHE A 682 14.67 -102.80 -21.90
C PHE A 682 14.78 -102.21 -23.31
N ASP A 683 14.07 -101.11 -23.54
CA ASP A 683 14.08 -100.38 -24.81
C ASP A 683 15.24 -99.36 -24.85
N SER A 684 16.24 -99.66 -25.70
CA SER A 684 17.39 -98.78 -25.88
C SER A 684 17.09 -97.56 -26.76
N GLU A 685 16.08 -97.60 -27.62
CA GLU A 685 15.69 -96.47 -28.47
C GLU A 685 14.93 -95.44 -27.63
N LEU A 686 13.99 -95.90 -26.80
CA LEU A 686 13.26 -95.04 -25.86
C LEU A 686 14.20 -94.25 -24.93
N TYR A 687 15.26 -94.88 -24.44
CA TYR A 687 16.27 -94.20 -23.62
C TYR A 687 16.99 -93.05 -24.35
N GLN A 688 17.28 -93.22 -25.65
CA GLN A 688 17.90 -92.17 -26.47
C GLN A 688 16.92 -91.05 -26.80
N THR A 689 15.66 -91.40 -27.09
CA THR A 689 14.59 -90.42 -27.34
C THR A 689 14.36 -89.52 -26.13
N VAL A 690 14.31 -90.09 -24.92
CA VAL A 690 14.17 -89.31 -23.68
C VAL A 690 15.38 -88.38 -23.45
N ASP A 691 16.61 -88.76 -23.84
CA ASP A 691 17.78 -87.88 -23.75
C ASP A 691 17.68 -86.66 -24.69
N LEU A 692 17.18 -86.87 -25.91
CA LEU A 692 16.97 -85.80 -26.88
C LEU A 692 15.86 -84.85 -26.43
N GLU A 693 14.75 -85.37 -25.91
CA GLU A 693 13.67 -84.55 -25.36
C GLU A 693 14.13 -83.66 -24.19
N ILE A 694 14.97 -84.19 -23.30
CA ILE A 694 15.56 -83.41 -22.19
C ILE A 694 16.41 -82.26 -22.73
N LYS A 695 17.25 -82.50 -23.74
CA LYS A 695 18.08 -81.45 -24.35
C LYS A 695 17.22 -80.37 -25.01
N TYR A 696 16.16 -80.78 -25.71
CA TYR A 696 15.22 -79.86 -26.35
C TYR A 696 14.47 -78.99 -25.32
N LEU A 697 13.92 -79.60 -24.28
CA LEU A 697 13.23 -78.89 -23.19
C LEU A 697 14.14 -77.88 -22.47
N LYS A 698 15.41 -78.24 -22.22
CA LYS A 698 16.38 -77.30 -21.63
C LYS A 698 16.59 -76.06 -22.50
N LYS A 699 16.71 -76.25 -23.82
CA LYS A 699 16.87 -75.15 -24.77
C LYS A 699 15.64 -74.23 -24.78
N GLU A 700 14.44 -74.79 -24.81
CA GLU A 700 13.21 -74.00 -24.79
C GLU A 700 13.02 -73.21 -23.49
N ILE A 701 13.39 -73.80 -22.34
CA ILE A 701 13.34 -73.10 -21.05
C ILE A 701 14.31 -71.92 -21.04
N GLU A 702 15.53 -72.09 -21.55
CA GLU A 702 16.51 -70.99 -21.66
C GLU A 702 16.01 -69.85 -22.56
N GLU A 703 15.36 -70.17 -23.69
CA GLU A 703 14.79 -69.15 -24.59
C GLU A 703 13.65 -68.38 -23.93
N ILE A 704 12.76 -69.06 -23.19
CA ILE A 704 11.67 -68.40 -22.44
C ILE A 704 12.25 -67.52 -21.33
N GLN A 705 13.22 -68.01 -20.56
CA GLN A 705 13.85 -67.24 -19.48
C GLN A 705 14.60 -66.00 -20.00
N ARG A 706 15.29 -66.10 -21.13
CA ARG A 706 15.91 -64.94 -21.80
C ARG A 706 14.87 -63.91 -22.23
N THR A 707 13.74 -64.38 -22.77
CA THR A 707 12.65 -63.50 -23.22
C THR A 707 12.04 -62.74 -22.04
N ILE A 708 11.74 -63.43 -20.94
CA ILE A 708 11.28 -62.81 -19.68
C ILE A 708 12.31 -61.76 -19.22
N THR A 709 13.59 -62.13 -19.16
CA THR A 709 14.66 -61.23 -18.70
C THR A 709 14.79 -59.97 -19.58
N MET A 710 14.72 -60.10 -20.90
CA MET A 710 14.76 -58.95 -21.82
C MET A 710 13.54 -58.03 -21.62
N VAL A 711 12.34 -58.60 -21.46
CA VAL A 711 11.11 -57.81 -21.25
C VAL A 711 11.13 -57.12 -19.88
N THR A 712 11.68 -57.77 -18.84
CA THR A 712 11.83 -57.17 -17.51
C THR A 712 12.88 -56.05 -17.50
N ILE A 713 14.02 -56.20 -18.19
CA ILE A 713 15.07 -55.17 -18.25
C ILE A 713 14.63 -53.97 -19.10
N ALA A 714 13.76 -54.18 -20.09
CA ALA A 714 13.18 -53.10 -20.90
C ALA A 714 12.16 -52.24 -20.14
N GLN A 715 11.82 -52.55 -18.87
CA GLN A 715 11.06 -51.64 -18.03
C GLN A 715 11.93 -50.44 -17.61
N PRO A 716 11.59 -49.21 -17.99
CA PRO A 716 12.27 -48.04 -17.44
C PRO A 716 11.94 -47.95 -15.95
N ASN A 717 12.97 -48.06 -15.10
CA ASN A 717 12.90 -47.80 -13.66
C ASN A 717 12.35 -46.40 -13.41
N ASN A 718 11.05 -46.31 -13.14
CA ASN A 718 10.43 -45.15 -12.52
C ASN A 718 9.85 -45.58 -11.16
N ILE A 719 10.75 -45.90 -10.25
CA ILE A 719 10.46 -45.93 -8.81
C ILE A 719 11.53 -45.08 -8.13
N SER A 720 11.25 -43.79 -7.98
CA SER A 720 11.88 -42.96 -6.96
C SER A 720 11.02 -41.71 -6.71
N LYS A 721 10.62 -41.57 -5.44
CA LYS A 721 9.97 -40.43 -4.75
C LYS A 721 8.43 -40.40 -4.75
N LYS A 722 7.88 -41.10 -3.75
CA LYS A 722 6.94 -40.48 -2.82
C LYS A 722 7.67 -40.25 -1.50
#